data_AF-A0AAD9IXR0-F1
#
_entry.id   AF-A0AAD9IXR0-F1
#
_cell.length_a   1.000
_cell.length_b   1.000
_cell.length_c   1.000
_cell.angle_alpha   90.00
_cell.angle_beta   90.00
_cell.angle_gamma   90.00
#
_symmetry.space_group_name_H-M   'P 1'
#
loop_
_entity.id
_entity.type
_entity.pdbx_description
1 polymer ?
#
loop_
_entity_poly.entity_id
_entity_poly.type
_entity_poly.pdbx_seq_one_letter_code
_entity_poly.pdbx_strand_id
1 'polypeptide(L)'
;MVLGSLYRLLSQSAKDVPNDIANRVQQLEEQIRKEEVANQELNEKIMFLQPELDRMGNEEALLQEKNMEFERKIALLGHELREAQRKSQYEAEMRQKAESANQDLKEKLQSEKDVIQKISSNSHQSNERISQLQKLFSETKAKLDKEIDTNNSLKSKKSDLERRVATIEKAYSELQYKFADVNSTKICLDKTCVELQSALDQEKNARSDTAERVRDLENRNQWLQQEVTGIKQRDAQYQEEAVGLRQKINELQKKNAKLELDLKTMSTKYNQEVHSHEETIAKRNTDKRTLLSSEESRSEELKTLKTSFDQEKELRQKAESKVLEMEIKKSELIVDLSQLRQQNNSLQSQLNAERKTSRDTQEKFEQECSHWKTLQAELLQKQQEVARYKGLEKQLSKDVEMLTGAKRNLEDELRKVKEELDVTEKKNEELQDQVETANYFFCDLYKANVKWLKEELAGKISQLEELEKEFKSLEEDKNVINSQLQYAIARADSEQIAKKIAEDNLSQIQKDKMMLEVELKEANTRTEQDLKKRDQVITKLEENNKKLLSECENSHKEKDDLNNRIKTLQMDLKNLEMSKSDVGSEIEQLKKTLEQERMKKEQAVNKLSEVMNRKGVKDGKQNRKVNASEFIKKDKECRKLQQELKQEREKFSKMVDKFSKDLSEAQLNMNEESQRASTLQRELDAKESVIEQLEQKLALVSSDTRSISSFGMADVNSDEGGTESRLEGWLAVPNKQNKRFGWKKQYVVVSKKKILFYESESSKQNADPTMVLDIDKIYHVRLITQNDAIRADAKDIPRIFQILYASEGENKKTSNRNDESTSLVDKLGAVEYKGHDFLSIHFRTPTSCEACNKPVWHMIHPPTALECRRKWSAACQYLFC
;
A
#
# COMPACT_ATOMS: atom_id res chain seq x y z
N MET A 1 -40.67 91.26 -145.40
CA MET A 1 -41.28 90.98 -146.71
C MET A 1 -41.71 92.31 -147.29
N VAL A 2 -41.52 92.56 -148.60
CA VAL A 2 -42.39 93.46 -149.38
C VAL A 2 -42.24 94.96 -148.99
N LEU A 3 -41.48 95.75 -149.77
CA LEU A 3 -42.00 96.56 -150.89
C LEU A 3 -43.35 97.24 -150.61
N GLY A 4 -43.37 98.56 -150.66
CA GLY A 4 -44.61 99.30 -150.96
C GLY A 4 -44.52 100.74 -150.49
N SER A 5 -43.47 101.48 -150.80
CA SER A 5 -42.96 101.87 -152.13
C SER A 5 -43.90 102.81 -152.88
N LEU A 6 -43.36 104.02 -153.03
CA LEU A 6 -43.58 105.04 -154.08
C LEU A 6 -44.68 106.08 -153.83
N TYR A 7 -44.24 107.33 -153.66
CA TYR A 7 -44.19 108.35 -154.73
C TYR A 7 -43.66 109.65 -154.07
N ARG A 8 -42.45 110.21 -154.32
CA ARG A 8 -41.71 110.56 -155.55
C ARG A 8 -42.51 111.47 -156.49
N LEU A 9 -42.42 112.79 -156.33
CA LEU A 9 -42.89 113.80 -157.29
C LEU A 9 -42.01 115.06 -157.12
N LEU A 10 -41.15 115.33 -158.10
CA LEU A 10 -41.38 116.21 -159.26
C LEU A 10 -41.03 117.66 -158.89
N SER A 11 -39.92 118.20 -159.38
CA SER A 11 -39.78 118.66 -160.76
C SER A 11 -40.96 119.56 -161.14
N GLN A 12 -40.67 120.86 -161.24
CA GLN A 12 -41.30 121.86 -162.11
C GLN A 12 -42.84 122.05 -162.06
N SER A 13 -43.20 123.33 -161.89
CA SER A 13 -44.35 124.03 -162.48
C SER A 13 -45.74 123.96 -161.80
N ALA A 14 -46.10 125.14 -161.24
CA ALA A 14 -47.39 125.88 -161.36
C ALA A 14 -48.62 125.58 -160.45
N LYS A 15 -48.85 126.55 -159.54
CA LYS A 15 -50.04 127.42 -159.32
C LYS A 15 -51.41 126.90 -158.80
N ASP A 16 -51.78 127.52 -157.67
CA ASP A 16 -53.07 128.11 -157.23
C ASP A 16 -54.23 127.30 -156.57
N VAL A 17 -54.45 127.55 -155.25
CA VAL A 17 -55.67 128.01 -154.48
C VAL A 17 -56.93 127.08 -154.48
N PRO A 18 -57.90 126.99 -153.48
CA PRO A 18 -58.33 127.89 -152.35
C PRO A 18 -58.71 127.31 -150.93
N ASN A 19 -58.58 128.21 -149.94
CA ASN A 19 -59.17 128.44 -148.59
C ASN A 19 -59.99 127.45 -147.70
N ASP A 20 -60.48 126.28 -148.11
CA ASP A 20 -61.27 125.41 -147.18
C ASP A 20 -60.40 124.42 -146.36
N ILE A 21 -59.12 124.30 -146.75
CA ILE A 21 -58.14 123.35 -146.18
C ILE A 21 -57.47 123.92 -144.92
N ALA A 22 -57.45 125.24 -144.75
CA ALA A 22 -56.75 125.90 -143.64
C ALA A 22 -57.30 125.51 -142.26
N ASN A 23 -58.62 125.37 -142.12
CA ASN A 23 -59.24 124.99 -140.84
C ASN A 23 -59.06 123.50 -140.49
N ARG A 24 -58.87 122.63 -141.50
CA ARG A 24 -58.71 121.17 -141.29
C ARG A 24 -57.29 120.81 -140.87
N VAL A 25 -56.29 121.55 -141.34
CA VAL A 25 -54.88 121.37 -140.97
C VAL A 25 -54.66 121.78 -139.51
N GLN A 26 -55.25 122.89 -139.07
CA GLN A 26 -55.09 123.40 -137.70
C GLN A 26 -55.63 122.44 -136.63
N GLN A 27 -56.72 121.71 -136.92
CA GLN A 27 -57.27 120.69 -136.00
C GLN A 27 -56.38 119.44 -135.89
N LEU A 28 -55.72 119.04 -136.98
CA LEU A 28 -54.87 117.85 -137.00
C LEU A 28 -53.50 118.12 -136.35
N GLU A 29 -52.97 119.34 -136.50
CA GLU A 29 -51.73 119.76 -135.84
C GLU A 29 -51.88 119.78 -134.30
N GLU A 30 -53.05 120.19 -133.79
CA GLU A 30 -53.36 120.17 -132.35
C GLU A 30 -53.52 118.73 -131.80
N GLN A 31 -53.97 117.78 -132.61
CA GLN A 31 -54.05 116.36 -132.24
C GLN A 31 -52.67 115.69 -132.16
N ILE A 32 -51.78 115.98 -133.13
CA ILE A 32 -50.41 115.43 -133.12
C ILE A 32 -49.63 115.93 -131.91
N ARG A 33 -49.74 117.21 -131.56
CA ARG A 33 -49.04 117.77 -130.41
C ARG A 33 -49.50 117.12 -129.08
N LYS A 34 -50.77 116.75 -128.95
CA LYS A 34 -51.28 115.99 -127.79
C LYS A 34 -50.73 114.57 -127.74
N GLU A 35 -50.60 113.90 -128.88
CA GLU A 35 -50.00 112.55 -128.96
C GLU A 35 -48.50 112.57 -128.65
N GLU A 36 -47.76 113.58 -129.12
CA GLU A 36 -46.32 113.70 -128.85
C GLU A 36 -46.03 113.88 -127.36
N VAL A 37 -46.81 114.72 -126.67
CA VAL A 37 -46.69 114.90 -125.22
C VAL A 37 -47.06 113.61 -124.48
N ALA A 38 -48.13 112.93 -124.87
CA ALA A 38 -48.52 111.66 -124.25
C ALA A 38 -47.45 110.55 -124.46
N ASN A 39 -46.81 110.52 -125.62
CA ASN A 39 -45.73 109.57 -125.89
C ASN A 39 -44.46 109.90 -125.09
N GLN A 40 -44.10 111.17 -124.92
CA GLN A 40 -42.98 111.56 -124.06
C GLN A 40 -43.24 111.16 -122.60
N GLU A 41 -44.44 111.43 -122.07
CA GLU A 41 -44.79 111.03 -120.70
C GLU A 41 -44.77 109.51 -120.49
N LEU A 42 -45.18 108.72 -121.49
CA LEU A 42 -45.11 107.25 -121.45
C LEU A 42 -43.67 106.74 -121.50
N ASN A 43 -42.83 107.34 -122.34
CA ASN A 43 -41.43 106.93 -122.49
C ASN A 43 -40.62 107.26 -121.22
N GLU A 44 -40.87 108.41 -120.59
CA GLU A 44 -40.27 108.76 -119.30
C GLU A 44 -40.71 107.78 -118.19
N LYS A 45 -41.98 107.36 -118.17
CA LYS A 45 -42.46 106.32 -117.22
C LYS A 45 -41.79 104.97 -117.45
N ILE A 46 -41.63 104.53 -118.70
CA ILE A 46 -40.97 103.25 -119.02
C ILE A 46 -39.50 103.29 -118.62
N MET A 47 -38.80 104.40 -118.88
CA MET A 47 -37.39 104.55 -118.48
C MET A 47 -37.20 104.53 -116.95
N PHE A 48 -38.19 104.97 -116.17
CA PHE A 48 -38.10 104.96 -114.70
C PHE A 48 -38.47 103.60 -114.08
N LEU A 49 -39.42 102.86 -114.66
CA LEU A 49 -39.91 101.58 -114.10
C LEU A 49 -39.05 100.36 -114.45
N GLN A 50 -38.33 100.40 -115.59
CA GLN A 50 -37.49 99.27 -116.03
C GLN A 50 -36.40 98.86 -115.00
N PRO A 51 -35.63 99.80 -114.40
CA PRO A 51 -34.59 99.44 -113.42
C PRO A 51 -35.16 98.90 -112.11
N GLU A 52 -36.37 99.31 -111.72
CA GLU A 52 -37.03 98.82 -110.50
C GLU A 52 -37.47 97.36 -110.64
N LEU A 53 -37.94 96.96 -111.83
CA LEU A 53 -38.34 95.59 -112.12
C LEU A 53 -37.13 94.62 -112.11
N ASP A 54 -36.01 95.03 -112.72
CA ASP A 54 -34.77 94.25 -112.75
C ASP A 54 -34.18 94.07 -111.34
N ARG A 55 -34.33 95.08 -110.47
CA ARG A 55 -33.90 94.98 -109.07
C ARG A 55 -34.74 93.96 -108.28
N MET A 56 -36.06 93.98 -108.41
CA MET A 56 -36.93 93.01 -107.73
C MET A 56 -36.67 91.57 -108.21
N GLY A 57 -36.47 91.36 -109.52
CA GLY A 57 -36.15 90.04 -110.07
C GLY A 57 -34.84 89.46 -109.52
N ASN A 58 -33.82 90.30 -109.32
CA ASN A 58 -32.55 89.88 -108.70
C ASN A 58 -32.69 89.58 -107.20
N GLU A 59 -33.48 90.38 -106.47
CA GLU A 59 -33.76 90.12 -105.05
C GLU A 59 -34.54 88.80 -104.85
N GLU A 60 -35.49 88.48 -105.75
CA GLU A 60 -36.25 87.23 -105.71
C GLU A 60 -35.37 85.98 -105.99
N ALA A 61 -34.48 86.06 -106.99
CA ALA A 61 -33.55 84.97 -107.29
C ALA A 61 -32.60 84.64 -106.13
N LEU A 62 -32.08 85.68 -105.45
CA LEU A 62 -31.22 85.52 -104.26
C LEU A 62 -31.96 84.88 -103.08
N LEU A 63 -33.25 85.20 -102.88
CA LEU A 63 -34.06 84.59 -101.82
C LEU A 63 -34.37 83.12 -102.12
N GLN A 64 -34.65 82.77 -103.38
CA GLN A 64 -34.84 81.38 -103.78
C GLN A 64 -33.57 80.55 -103.58
N GLU A 65 -32.39 81.08 -103.93
CA GLU A 65 -31.11 80.40 -103.70
C GLU A 65 -30.85 80.15 -102.20
N LYS A 66 -31.07 81.16 -101.36
CA LYS A 66 -30.95 81.02 -99.90
C LYS A 66 -31.92 80.00 -99.33
N ASN A 67 -33.15 79.96 -99.84
CA ASN A 67 -34.16 79.00 -99.37
C ASN A 67 -33.77 77.56 -99.72
N MET A 68 -33.31 77.33 -100.96
CA MET A 68 -32.76 76.03 -101.36
C MET A 68 -31.53 75.62 -100.52
N GLU A 69 -30.71 76.57 -100.10
CA GLU A 69 -29.57 76.30 -99.21
C GLU A 69 -30.03 75.89 -97.80
N PHE A 70 -31.06 76.56 -97.25
CA PHE A 70 -31.63 76.19 -95.95
C PHE A 70 -32.29 74.82 -95.97
N GLU A 71 -33.04 74.48 -97.03
CA GLU A 71 -33.63 73.15 -97.19
C GLU A 71 -32.56 72.05 -97.24
N ARG A 72 -31.45 72.28 -97.95
CA ARG A 72 -30.29 71.36 -97.92
C ARG A 72 -29.69 71.22 -96.53
N LYS A 73 -29.51 72.32 -95.79
CA LYS A 73 -28.98 72.27 -94.41
C LYS A 73 -29.91 71.53 -93.46
N ILE A 74 -31.23 71.73 -93.57
CA ILE A 74 -32.22 71.02 -92.75
C ILE A 74 -32.18 69.52 -93.05
N ALA A 75 -32.07 69.13 -94.32
CA ALA A 75 -31.96 67.72 -94.71
C ALA A 75 -30.68 67.05 -94.16
N LEU A 76 -29.55 67.76 -94.21
CA LEU A 76 -28.27 67.28 -93.65
C LEU A 76 -28.33 67.12 -92.12
N LEU A 77 -28.79 68.15 -91.39
CA LEU A 77 -28.98 68.07 -89.94
C LEU A 77 -29.96 66.95 -89.55
N GLY A 78 -31.02 66.76 -90.33
CA GLY A 78 -31.97 65.66 -90.14
C GLY A 78 -31.38 64.27 -90.41
N HIS A 79 -30.36 64.15 -91.26
CA HIS A 79 -29.61 62.91 -91.44
C HIS A 79 -28.63 62.68 -90.28
N GLU A 80 -27.86 63.71 -89.92
CA GLU A 80 -26.89 63.67 -88.81
C GLU A 80 -27.55 63.31 -87.48
N LEU A 81 -28.72 63.90 -87.17
CA LEU A 81 -29.47 63.58 -85.96
C LEU A 81 -29.94 62.11 -85.93
N ARG A 82 -30.43 61.58 -87.06
CA ARG A 82 -30.84 60.17 -87.18
C ARG A 82 -29.66 59.22 -87.09
N GLU A 83 -28.48 59.63 -87.55
CA GLU A 83 -27.26 58.84 -87.41
C GLU A 83 -26.74 58.86 -85.96
N ALA A 84 -26.78 60.03 -85.29
CA ALA A 84 -26.44 60.16 -83.88
C ALA A 84 -27.38 59.34 -82.98
N GLN A 85 -28.68 59.35 -83.26
CA GLN A 85 -29.66 58.51 -82.56
C GLN A 85 -29.39 57.01 -82.76
N ARG A 86 -29.09 56.57 -83.99
CA ARG A 86 -28.71 55.17 -84.25
C ARG A 86 -27.44 54.77 -83.49
N LYS A 87 -26.41 55.63 -83.46
CA LYS A 87 -25.19 55.39 -82.68
C LYS A 87 -25.46 55.29 -81.18
N SER A 88 -26.26 56.20 -80.64
CA SER A 88 -26.63 56.18 -79.21
C SER A 88 -27.46 54.94 -78.84
N GLN A 89 -28.40 54.52 -79.69
CA GLN A 89 -29.17 53.29 -79.48
C GLN A 89 -28.27 52.05 -79.54
N TYR A 90 -27.36 51.98 -80.51
CA TYR A 90 -26.38 50.91 -80.61
C TYR A 90 -25.46 50.86 -79.38
N GLU A 91 -24.96 52.00 -78.90
CA GLU A 91 -24.16 52.08 -77.67
C GLU A 91 -24.96 51.66 -76.43
N ALA A 92 -26.24 52.04 -76.33
CA ALA A 92 -27.11 51.63 -75.23
C ALA A 92 -27.37 50.11 -75.23
N GLU A 93 -27.61 49.51 -76.39
CA GLU A 93 -27.75 48.06 -76.53
C GLU A 93 -26.45 47.32 -76.20
N MET A 94 -25.30 47.84 -76.65
CA MET A 94 -24.00 47.26 -76.33
C MET A 94 -23.68 47.38 -74.84
N ARG A 95 -24.07 48.50 -74.21
CA ARG A 95 -23.95 48.68 -72.76
C ARG A 95 -24.83 47.70 -71.99
N GLN A 96 -26.09 47.53 -72.41
CA GLN A 96 -27.00 46.58 -71.78
C GLN A 96 -26.48 45.12 -71.90
N LYS A 97 -25.95 44.73 -73.06
CA LYS A 97 -25.30 43.43 -73.26
C LYS A 97 -24.06 43.25 -72.40
N ALA A 98 -23.25 44.30 -72.23
CA ALA A 98 -22.10 44.27 -71.35
C ALA A 98 -22.50 44.18 -69.87
N GLU A 99 -23.54 44.90 -69.47
CA GLU A 99 -24.10 44.86 -68.11
C GLU A 99 -24.71 43.49 -67.78
N SER A 100 -25.46 42.88 -68.71
CA SER A 100 -25.98 41.52 -68.54
C SER A 100 -24.87 40.49 -68.45
N ALA A 101 -23.85 40.56 -69.32
CA ALA A 101 -22.70 39.67 -69.25
C ALA A 101 -21.91 39.82 -67.93
N ASN A 102 -21.81 41.04 -67.41
CA ASN A 102 -21.13 41.31 -66.14
C ASN A 102 -21.95 40.77 -64.95
N GLN A 103 -23.28 40.84 -65.02
CA GLN A 103 -24.16 40.23 -64.03
C GLN A 103 -24.05 38.70 -64.04
N ASP A 104 -24.08 38.07 -65.22
CA ASP A 104 -23.89 36.62 -65.37
C ASP A 104 -22.53 36.17 -64.83
N LEU A 105 -21.46 36.95 -65.08
CA LEU A 105 -20.13 36.67 -64.54
C LEU A 105 -20.08 36.81 -63.02
N LYS A 106 -20.79 37.78 -62.44
CA LYS A 106 -20.90 37.93 -60.97
C LYS A 106 -21.63 36.75 -60.35
N GLU A 107 -22.71 36.28 -60.96
CA GLU A 107 -23.47 35.11 -60.49
C GLU A 107 -22.65 33.83 -60.59
N LYS A 108 -21.92 33.64 -61.70
CA LYS A 108 -20.94 32.54 -61.84
C LYS A 108 -19.84 32.60 -60.78
N LEU A 109 -19.25 33.77 -60.55
CA LEU A 109 -18.22 33.93 -59.51
C LEU A 109 -18.77 33.67 -58.10
N GLN A 110 -20.01 34.08 -57.82
CA GLN A 110 -20.64 33.85 -56.53
C GLN A 110 -20.94 32.36 -56.32
N SER A 111 -21.48 31.69 -57.34
CA SER A 111 -21.71 30.24 -57.28
C SER A 111 -20.42 29.43 -57.13
N GLU A 112 -19.33 29.82 -57.82
CA GLU A 112 -18.00 29.21 -57.61
C GLU A 112 -17.48 29.41 -56.20
N LYS A 113 -17.63 30.62 -55.63
CA LYS A 113 -17.26 30.89 -54.23
C LYS A 113 -18.06 30.03 -53.25
N ASP A 114 -19.36 29.87 -53.47
CA ASP A 114 -20.22 29.05 -52.62
C ASP A 114 -19.84 27.55 -52.71
N VAL A 115 -19.46 27.07 -53.90
CA VAL A 115 -18.96 25.70 -54.11
C VAL A 115 -17.61 25.51 -53.41
N ILE A 116 -16.67 26.44 -53.56
CA ILE A 116 -15.36 26.39 -52.88
C ILE A 116 -15.55 26.41 -51.35
N GLN A 117 -16.47 27.23 -50.84
CA GLN A 117 -16.78 27.29 -49.42
C GLN A 117 -17.38 25.98 -48.90
N LYS A 118 -18.27 25.33 -49.67
CA LYS A 118 -18.81 24.00 -49.33
C LYS A 118 -17.73 22.90 -49.36
N ILE A 119 -16.85 22.90 -50.35
CA ILE A 119 -15.73 21.95 -50.43
C ILE A 119 -14.77 22.17 -49.25
N SER A 120 -14.46 23.43 -48.93
CA SER A 120 -13.66 23.80 -47.77
C SER A 120 -14.28 23.32 -46.45
N SER A 121 -15.59 23.55 -46.23
CA SER A 121 -16.26 23.10 -45.02
C SER A 121 -16.30 21.57 -44.91
N ASN A 122 -16.57 20.86 -46.01
CA ASN A 122 -16.57 19.39 -46.03
C ASN A 122 -15.17 18.81 -45.81
N SER A 123 -14.13 19.43 -46.39
CA SER A 123 -12.74 19.07 -46.15
C SER A 123 -12.37 19.28 -44.68
N HIS A 124 -12.80 20.39 -44.09
CA HIS A 124 -12.53 20.68 -42.68
C HIS A 124 -13.22 19.68 -41.74
N GLN A 125 -14.47 19.33 -42.02
CA GLN A 125 -15.22 18.29 -41.29
C GLN A 125 -14.59 16.90 -41.45
N SER A 126 -14.13 16.56 -42.66
CA SER A 126 -13.42 15.30 -42.91
C SER A 126 -12.11 15.24 -42.12
N ASN A 127 -11.32 16.31 -42.12
CA ASN A 127 -10.07 16.41 -41.37
C ASN A 127 -10.27 16.36 -39.85
N GLU A 128 -11.33 17.00 -39.32
CA GLU A 128 -11.71 16.85 -37.92
C GLU A 128 -12.08 15.41 -37.58
N ARG A 129 -12.84 14.74 -38.45
CA ARG A 129 -13.22 13.34 -38.27
C ARG A 129 -12.00 12.41 -38.31
N ILE A 130 -11.08 12.64 -39.23
CA ILE A 130 -9.79 11.92 -39.30
C ILE A 130 -8.98 12.15 -38.03
N SER A 131 -8.89 13.39 -37.55
CA SER A 131 -8.16 13.72 -36.31
C SER A 131 -8.78 13.05 -35.09
N GLN A 132 -10.11 13.01 -35.00
CA GLN A 132 -10.83 12.29 -33.94
C GLN A 132 -10.57 10.79 -34.01
N LEU A 133 -10.61 10.19 -35.21
CA LEU A 133 -10.31 8.77 -35.41
C LEU A 133 -8.86 8.44 -35.07
N GLN A 134 -7.90 9.29 -35.44
CA GLN A 134 -6.49 9.14 -35.08
C GLN A 134 -6.28 9.21 -33.56
N LYS A 135 -6.99 10.12 -32.88
CA LYS A 135 -6.96 10.23 -31.42
C LYS A 135 -7.58 9.00 -30.75
N LEU A 136 -8.73 8.52 -31.22
CA LEU A 136 -9.33 7.30 -30.71
C LEU A 136 -8.42 6.09 -30.94
N PHE A 137 -7.79 6.00 -32.12
CA PHE A 137 -6.83 4.95 -32.43
C PHE A 137 -5.64 4.98 -31.47
N SER A 138 -5.03 6.14 -31.22
CA SER A 138 -3.90 6.25 -30.29
C SER A 138 -4.31 5.93 -28.84
N GLU A 139 -5.50 6.36 -28.41
CA GLU A 139 -6.05 6.02 -27.09
C GLU A 139 -6.32 4.50 -26.96
N THR A 140 -6.88 3.86 -27.98
CA THR A 140 -7.09 2.41 -27.98
C THR A 140 -5.79 1.63 -28.01
N LYS A 141 -4.80 2.10 -28.76
CA LYS A 141 -3.46 1.50 -28.80
C LYS A 141 -2.78 1.60 -27.44
N ALA A 142 -2.80 2.78 -26.80
CA ALA A 142 -2.24 2.95 -25.47
C ALA A 142 -2.94 2.09 -24.39
N LYS A 143 -4.25 1.85 -24.53
CA LYS A 143 -4.97 0.90 -23.67
C LYS A 143 -4.54 -0.54 -23.94
N LEU A 144 -4.39 -0.92 -25.21
CA LEU A 144 -3.91 -2.25 -25.60
C LEU A 144 -2.49 -2.52 -25.06
N ASP A 145 -1.59 -1.55 -25.19
CA ASP A 145 -0.21 -1.66 -24.68
C ASP A 145 -0.23 -1.85 -23.14
N LYS A 146 -1.07 -1.10 -22.41
CA LYS A 146 -1.26 -1.31 -20.97
C LYS A 146 -1.83 -2.69 -20.64
N GLU A 147 -2.80 -3.19 -21.39
CA GLU A 147 -3.33 -4.54 -21.21
C GLU A 147 -2.26 -5.60 -21.47
N ILE A 148 -1.40 -5.42 -22.48
CA ILE A 148 -0.26 -6.29 -22.75
C ILE A 148 0.73 -6.29 -21.56
N ASP A 149 1.07 -5.12 -21.04
CA ASP A 149 1.97 -4.99 -19.88
C ASP A 149 1.38 -5.64 -18.63
N THR A 150 0.09 -5.43 -18.37
CA THR A 150 -0.59 -6.08 -17.23
C THR A 150 -0.66 -7.59 -17.40
N ASN A 151 -0.93 -8.11 -18.61
CA ASN A 151 -0.93 -9.54 -18.90
C ASN A 151 0.48 -10.15 -18.72
N ASN A 152 1.52 -9.46 -19.16
CA ASN A 152 2.90 -9.90 -18.94
C ASN A 152 3.26 -9.90 -17.45
N SER A 153 2.84 -8.88 -16.69
CA SER A 153 2.98 -8.84 -15.23
C SER A 153 2.25 -10.00 -14.55
N LEU A 154 1.02 -10.30 -14.97
CA LEU A 154 0.24 -11.41 -14.46
C LEU A 154 0.87 -12.77 -14.80
N LYS A 155 1.43 -12.94 -16.00
CA LYS A 155 2.21 -14.14 -16.37
C LYS A 155 3.44 -14.32 -15.50
N SER A 156 4.15 -13.24 -15.18
CA SER A 156 5.28 -13.29 -14.24
C SER A 156 4.83 -13.69 -12.83
N LYS A 157 3.76 -13.08 -12.32
CA LYS A 157 3.19 -13.46 -11.00
C LYS A 157 2.71 -14.90 -10.98
N LYS A 158 2.12 -15.39 -12.07
CA LYS A 158 1.69 -16.78 -12.21
C LYS A 158 2.90 -17.73 -12.12
N SER A 159 3.99 -17.47 -12.84
CA SER A 159 5.18 -18.33 -12.81
C SER A 159 5.92 -18.28 -11.47
N ASP A 160 5.89 -17.13 -10.76
CA ASP A 160 6.37 -17.02 -9.38
C ASP A 160 5.53 -17.86 -8.41
N LEU A 161 4.19 -17.81 -8.54
CA LEU A 161 3.29 -18.62 -7.72
C LEU A 161 3.44 -20.11 -8.01
N GLU A 162 3.58 -20.53 -9.27
CA GLU A 162 3.84 -21.92 -9.65
C GLU A 162 5.15 -22.44 -9.03
N ARG A 163 6.23 -21.63 -9.03
CA ARG A 163 7.48 -21.98 -8.35
C ARG A 163 7.32 -22.11 -6.84
N ARG A 164 6.56 -21.21 -6.20
CA ARG A 164 6.27 -21.29 -4.76
C ARG A 164 5.46 -22.54 -4.41
N VAL A 165 4.44 -22.87 -5.21
CA VAL A 165 3.64 -24.09 -5.04
C VAL A 165 4.53 -25.32 -5.16
N ALA A 166 5.36 -25.43 -6.21
CA ALA A 166 6.28 -26.56 -6.36
C ALA A 166 7.27 -26.69 -5.19
N THR A 167 7.73 -25.58 -4.62
CA THR A 167 8.60 -25.57 -3.44
C THR A 167 7.87 -26.09 -2.20
N ILE A 168 6.61 -25.66 -1.99
CA ILE A 168 5.77 -26.11 -0.87
C ILE A 168 5.41 -27.59 -1.02
N GLU A 169 5.09 -28.05 -2.23
CA GLU A 169 4.79 -29.47 -2.51
C GLU A 169 6.00 -30.37 -2.23
N LYS A 170 7.20 -29.92 -2.60
CA LYS A 170 8.45 -30.63 -2.25
C LYS A 170 8.66 -30.69 -0.74
N ALA A 171 8.52 -29.55 -0.05
CA ALA A 171 8.66 -29.49 1.41
C ALA A 171 7.61 -30.36 2.13
N TYR A 172 6.37 -30.38 1.64
CA TYR A 172 5.31 -31.24 2.16
C TYR A 172 5.64 -32.72 1.97
N SER A 173 6.16 -33.11 0.80
CA SER A 173 6.58 -34.48 0.52
C SER A 173 7.73 -34.93 1.43
N GLU A 174 8.72 -34.05 1.66
CA GLU A 174 9.81 -34.31 2.62
C GLU A 174 9.30 -34.45 4.05
N LEU A 175 8.34 -33.61 4.46
CA LEU A 175 7.72 -33.71 5.78
C LEU A 175 6.93 -35.02 5.95
N GLN A 176 6.22 -35.44 4.89
CA GLN A 176 5.46 -36.69 4.87
C GLN A 176 6.39 -37.91 4.97
N TYR A 177 7.53 -37.88 4.29
CA TYR A 177 8.56 -38.92 4.41
C TYR A 177 9.13 -38.97 5.83
N LYS A 178 9.51 -37.83 6.41
CA LYS A 178 9.99 -37.74 7.80
C LYS A 178 8.96 -38.23 8.80
N PHE A 179 7.68 -37.90 8.60
CA PHE A 179 6.60 -38.39 9.45
C PHE A 179 6.45 -39.91 9.36
N ALA A 180 6.54 -40.49 8.16
CA ALA A 180 6.49 -41.94 7.98
C ALA A 180 7.67 -42.65 8.67
N ASP A 181 8.88 -42.08 8.58
CA ASP A 181 10.08 -42.60 9.23
C ASP A 181 9.97 -42.54 10.77
N VAL A 182 9.56 -41.39 11.31
CA VAL A 182 9.31 -41.24 12.76
C VAL A 182 8.20 -42.20 13.24
N ASN A 183 7.15 -42.41 12.45
CA ASN A 183 6.11 -43.35 12.81
C ASN A 183 6.60 -44.81 12.77
N SER A 184 7.48 -45.17 11.82
CA SER A 184 8.11 -46.48 11.75
C SER A 184 9.02 -46.74 12.96
N THR A 185 9.86 -45.76 13.31
CA THR A 185 10.73 -45.84 14.50
C THR A 185 9.92 -45.92 15.78
N LYS A 186 8.82 -45.16 15.91
CA LYS A 186 7.86 -45.28 17.02
C LYS A 186 7.31 -46.71 17.12
N ILE A 187 6.82 -47.28 16.02
CA ILE A 187 6.28 -48.65 16.02
C ILE A 187 7.35 -49.67 16.44
N CYS A 188 8.60 -49.48 16.03
CA CYS A 188 9.72 -50.34 16.44
C CYS A 188 9.99 -50.22 17.96
N LEU A 189 10.01 -48.99 18.49
CA LEU A 189 10.18 -48.74 19.93
C LEU A 189 9.01 -49.28 20.76
N ASP A 190 7.78 -49.16 20.27
CA ASP A 190 6.61 -49.73 20.94
C ASP A 190 6.72 -51.26 21.04
N LYS A 191 7.22 -51.92 19.98
CA LYS A 191 7.49 -53.37 19.99
C LYS A 191 8.56 -53.74 21.01
N THR A 192 9.70 -53.06 21.02
CA THR A 192 10.77 -53.35 21.99
C THR A 192 10.34 -53.07 23.43
N CYS A 193 9.50 -52.06 23.67
CA CYS A 193 8.91 -51.82 24.98
C CYS A 193 8.03 -52.99 25.44
N VAL A 194 7.19 -53.53 24.56
CA VAL A 194 6.36 -54.71 24.88
C VAL A 194 7.23 -55.96 25.11
N GLU A 195 8.27 -56.15 24.31
CA GLU A 195 9.23 -57.27 24.49
C GLU A 195 9.98 -57.16 25.83
N LEU A 196 10.46 -55.96 26.19
CA LEU A 196 11.12 -55.71 27.47
C LEU A 196 10.17 -55.88 28.66
N GLN A 197 8.91 -55.45 28.53
CA GLN A 197 7.89 -55.67 29.55
C GLN A 197 7.64 -57.16 29.76
N SER A 198 7.51 -57.94 28.69
CA SER A 198 7.35 -59.40 28.75
C SER A 198 8.56 -60.07 29.40
N ALA A 199 9.79 -59.67 29.04
CA ALA A 199 11.01 -60.18 29.65
C ALA A 199 11.10 -59.84 31.15
N LEU A 200 10.69 -58.63 31.54
CA LEU A 200 10.65 -58.21 32.94
C LEU A 200 9.65 -59.05 33.75
N ASP A 201 8.47 -59.33 33.20
CA ASP A 201 7.46 -60.15 33.88
C ASP A 201 7.90 -61.61 33.99
N GLN A 202 8.59 -62.15 32.99
CA GLN A 202 9.22 -63.47 33.08
C GLN A 202 10.28 -63.54 34.19
N GLU A 203 11.14 -62.53 34.29
CA GLU A 203 12.17 -62.43 35.33
C GLU A 203 11.56 -62.30 36.74
N LYS A 204 10.48 -61.52 36.89
CA LYS A 204 9.73 -61.42 38.16
C LYS A 204 9.14 -62.76 38.55
N ASN A 205 8.54 -63.48 37.62
CA ASN A 205 7.98 -64.81 37.87
C ASN A 205 9.08 -65.80 38.29
N ALA A 206 10.20 -65.83 37.57
CA ALA A 206 11.36 -66.67 37.93
C ALA A 206 11.92 -66.34 39.32
N ARG A 207 11.94 -65.05 39.71
CA ARG A 207 12.32 -64.62 41.06
C ARG A 207 11.33 -65.06 42.13
N SER A 208 10.04 -65.04 41.82
CA SER A 208 9.01 -65.57 42.71
C SER A 208 9.19 -67.08 42.94
N ASP A 209 9.36 -67.85 41.86
CA ASP A 209 9.55 -69.30 41.92
C ASP A 209 10.82 -69.67 42.70
N THR A 210 11.91 -68.93 42.49
CA THR A 210 13.16 -69.15 43.25
C THR A 210 12.99 -68.77 44.72
N ALA A 211 12.28 -67.70 45.05
CA ALA A 211 11.97 -67.33 46.43
C ALA A 211 11.10 -68.38 47.15
N GLU A 212 10.13 -68.97 46.44
CA GLU A 212 9.33 -70.08 46.97
C GLU A 212 10.19 -71.32 47.22
N ARG A 213 11.05 -71.68 46.26
CA ARG A 213 11.99 -72.79 46.42
C ARG A 213 12.97 -72.59 47.58
N VAL A 214 13.44 -71.37 47.80
CA VAL A 214 14.28 -71.03 48.97
C VAL A 214 13.50 -71.25 50.25
N ARG A 215 12.26 -70.76 50.33
CA ARG A 215 11.39 -70.95 51.50
C ARG A 215 11.14 -72.43 51.81
N ASP A 216 10.91 -73.25 50.79
CA ASP A 216 10.75 -74.70 50.95
C ASP A 216 12.02 -75.38 51.50
N LEU A 217 13.18 -74.98 51.00
CA LEU A 217 14.48 -75.47 51.50
C LEU A 217 14.75 -75.01 52.94
N GLU A 218 14.41 -73.77 53.28
CA GLU A 218 14.51 -73.24 54.65
C GLU A 218 13.60 -74.03 55.60
N ASN A 219 12.34 -74.27 55.22
CA ASN A 219 11.40 -75.09 55.99
C ASN A 219 11.92 -76.52 56.18
N ARG A 220 12.46 -77.13 55.12
CA ARG A 220 13.06 -78.47 55.18
C ARG A 220 14.27 -78.49 56.11
N ASN A 221 15.12 -77.46 56.07
CA ASN A 221 16.28 -77.33 56.93
C ASN A 221 15.86 -77.18 58.40
N GLN A 222 14.87 -76.32 58.70
CA GLN A 222 14.32 -76.19 60.06
C GLN A 222 13.76 -77.51 60.58
N TRP A 223 13.02 -78.27 59.76
CA TRP A 223 12.53 -79.58 60.14
C TRP A 223 13.67 -80.57 60.43
N LEU A 224 14.69 -80.61 59.57
CA LEU A 224 15.87 -81.45 59.80
C LEU A 224 16.64 -81.04 61.06
N GLN A 225 16.75 -79.75 61.36
CA GLN A 225 17.34 -79.26 62.60
C GLN A 225 16.56 -79.73 63.82
N GLN A 226 15.23 -79.65 63.77
CA GLN A 226 14.36 -80.17 64.84
C GLN A 226 14.55 -81.68 65.04
N GLU A 227 14.58 -82.47 63.96
CA GLU A 227 14.81 -83.91 64.03
C GLU A 227 16.18 -84.24 64.64
N VAL A 228 17.24 -83.52 64.24
CA VAL A 228 18.58 -83.66 64.84
C VAL A 228 18.55 -83.33 66.32
N THR A 229 17.87 -82.26 66.75
CA THR A 229 17.74 -81.94 68.18
C THR A 229 16.97 -83.01 68.94
N GLY A 230 15.91 -83.58 68.35
CA GLY A 230 15.14 -84.68 68.94
C GLY A 230 15.95 -85.97 69.07
N ILE A 231 16.78 -86.30 68.08
CA ILE A 231 17.73 -87.42 68.16
C ILE A 231 18.75 -87.19 69.28
N LYS A 232 19.33 -85.98 69.38
CA LYS A 232 20.28 -85.64 70.45
C LYS A 232 19.66 -85.76 71.85
N GLN A 233 18.42 -85.34 72.02
CA GLN A 233 17.70 -85.47 73.29
C GLN A 233 17.45 -86.95 73.64
N ARG A 234 17.02 -87.76 72.67
CA ARG A 234 16.85 -89.22 72.87
C ARG A 234 18.18 -89.90 73.20
N ASP A 235 19.26 -89.53 72.52
CA ASP A 235 20.60 -90.07 72.81
C ASP A 235 21.05 -89.71 74.23
N ALA A 236 20.83 -88.46 74.67
CA ALA A 236 21.11 -88.04 76.04
C ALA A 236 20.31 -88.86 77.08
N GLN A 237 19.02 -89.11 76.82
CA GLN A 237 18.19 -89.99 77.66
C GLN A 237 18.76 -91.41 77.74
N TYR A 238 19.11 -92.01 76.61
CA TYR A 238 19.72 -93.35 76.60
C TYR A 238 21.07 -93.39 77.32
N GLN A 239 21.86 -92.32 77.26
CA GLN A 239 23.11 -92.22 78.00
C GLN A 239 22.86 -92.17 79.52
N GLU A 240 21.88 -91.39 79.99
CA GLU A 240 21.48 -91.34 81.40
C GLU A 240 20.97 -92.71 81.88
N GLU A 241 20.09 -93.35 81.12
CA GLU A 241 19.60 -94.71 81.41
C GLU A 241 20.75 -95.72 81.48
N ALA A 242 21.69 -95.67 80.53
CA ALA A 242 22.86 -96.55 80.53
C ALA A 242 23.76 -96.32 81.75
N VAL A 243 23.93 -95.07 82.21
CA VAL A 243 24.61 -94.76 83.47
C VAL A 243 23.85 -95.33 84.66
N GLY A 244 22.53 -95.16 84.73
CA GLY A 244 21.68 -95.72 85.78
C GLY A 244 21.75 -97.25 85.84
N LEU A 245 21.69 -97.94 84.71
CA LEU A 245 21.85 -99.39 84.62
C LEU A 245 23.25 -99.84 85.04
N ARG A 246 24.31 -99.12 84.65
CA ARG A 246 25.69 -99.40 85.11
C ARG A 246 25.81 -99.26 86.62
N GLN A 247 25.23 -98.22 87.21
CA GLN A 247 25.16 -98.07 88.68
C GLN A 247 24.41 -99.26 89.31
N LYS A 248 23.31 -99.70 88.70
CA LYS A 248 22.55 -100.84 89.21
C LYS A 248 23.33 -102.16 89.15
N ILE A 249 24.06 -102.39 88.07
CA ILE A 249 24.96 -103.54 87.93
C ILE A 249 26.02 -103.49 89.04
N ASN A 250 26.64 -102.33 89.27
CA ASN A 250 27.62 -102.17 90.35
C ASN A 250 27.03 -102.43 91.74
N GLU A 251 25.79 -102.00 92.02
CA GLU A 251 25.08 -102.34 93.25
C GLU A 251 24.85 -103.84 93.40
N LEU A 252 24.38 -104.50 92.33
CA LEU A 252 24.13 -105.94 92.34
C LEU A 252 25.42 -106.74 92.49
N GLN A 253 26.52 -106.32 91.85
CA GLN A 253 27.85 -106.91 92.03
C GLN A 253 28.32 -106.80 93.48
N LYS A 254 28.15 -105.63 94.13
CA LYS A 254 28.47 -105.46 95.56
C LYS A 254 27.62 -106.37 96.45
N LYS A 255 26.32 -106.50 96.17
CA LYS A 255 25.43 -107.42 96.89
C LYS A 255 25.83 -108.88 96.67
N ASN A 256 26.19 -109.25 95.44
CA ASN A 256 26.62 -110.61 95.13
C ASN A 256 27.95 -110.95 95.83
N ALA A 257 28.93 -110.05 95.80
CA ALA A 257 30.19 -110.21 96.55
C ALA A 257 29.95 -110.35 98.06
N LYS A 258 28.98 -109.60 98.62
CA LYS A 258 28.57 -109.76 100.02
C LYS A 258 27.97 -111.14 100.28
N LEU A 259 27.05 -111.60 99.43
CA LEU A 259 26.44 -112.92 99.55
C LEU A 259 27.47 -114.05 99.38
N GLU A 260 28.44 -113.90 98.49
CA GLU A 260 29.55 -114.85 98.33
C GLU A 260 30.41 -114.92 99.59
N LEU A 261 30.67 -113.79 100.25
CA LEU A 261 31.42 -113.73 101.51
C LEU A 261 30.62 -114.38 102.66
N ASP A 262 29.32 -114.11 102.74
CA ASP A 262 28.40 -114.76 103.69
C ASP A 262 28.36 -116.28 103.47
N LEU A 263 28.24 -116.74 102.21
CA LEU A 263 28.23 -118.14 101.84
C LEU A 263 29.55 -118.83 102.15
N LYS A 264 30.69 -118.16 101.91
CA LYS A 264 32.02 -118.65 102.29
C LYS A 264 32.16 -118.78 103.80
N THR A 265 31.62 -117.83 104.55
CA THR A 265 31.59 -117.86 106.04
C THR A 265 30.72 -119.01 106.55
N MET A 266 29.59 -119.29 105.91
CA MET A 266 28.75 -120.44 106.26
C MET A 266 29.40 -121.77 105.85
N SER A 267 30.08 -121.81 104.70
CA SER A 267 30.83 -122.98 104.24
C SER A 267 32.00 -123.34 105.16
N THR A 268 32.76 -122.35 105.64
CA THR A 268 33.84 -122.60 106.61
C THR A 268 33.30 -123.13 107.94
N LYS A 269 32.17 -122.60 108.44
CA LYS A 269 31.49 -123.14 109.62
C LYS A 269 31.03 -124.58 109.41
N TYR A 270 30.43 -124.88 108.25
CA TYR A 270 30.01 -126.24 107.91
C TYR A 270 31.19 -127.21 107.83
N ASN A 271 32.30 -126.82 107.20
CA ASN A 271 33.49 -127.68 107.10
C ASN A 271 34.16 -127.94 108.46
N GLN A 272 34.13 -126.97 109.39
CA GLN A 272 34.60 -127.18 110.77
C GLN A 272 33.78 -128.25 111.50
N GLU A 273 32.46 -128.27 111.33
CA GLU A 273 31.58 -129.31 111.89
C GLU A 273 31.86 -130.69 111.27
N VAL A 274 32.01 -130.77 109.95
CA VAL A 274 32.36 -132.03 109.24
C VAL A 274 33.67 -132.62 109.75
N HIS A 275 34.70 -131.79 109.93
CA HIS A 275 36.00 -132.28 110.40
C HIS A 275 35.95 -132.81 111.84
N SER A 276 35.11 -132.22 112.70
CA SER A 276 34.87 -132.73 114.06
C SER A 276 34.23 -134.14 114.05
N HIS A 277 33.37 -134.42 113.08
CA HIS A 277 32.73 -135.72 112.92
C HIS A 277 33.68 -136.78 112.35
N GLU A 278 34.57 -136.41 111.42
CA GLU A 278 35.58 -137.32 110.86
C GLU A 278 36.58 -137.80 111.93
N GLU A 279 37.02 -136.92 112.84
CA GLU A 279 37.88 -137.30 113.98
C GLU A 279 37.18 -138.24 114.99
N THR A 280 35.85 -138.16 115.07
CA THR A 280 35.03 -139.03 115.94
C THR A 280 34.83 -140.43 115.31
N ILE A 281 34.82 -140.54 113.98
CA ILE A 281 34.68 -141.80 113.24
C ILE A 281 36.00 -142.58 113.18
N ALA A 282 37.15 -141.89 113.09
CA ALA A 282 38.47 -142.53 113.06
C ALA A 282 38.85 -143.27 114.36
N LYS A 283 38.34 -142.83 115.54
CA LYS A 283 38.57 -143.50 116.84
C LYS A 283 37.72 -144.76 117.06
N ARG A 284 36.69 -145.01 116.23
CA ARG A 284 35.72 -146.11 116.43
C ARG A 284 36.05 -147.38 115.64
N ASN A 285 36.95 -147.30 114.65
CA ASN A 285 37.21 -148.36 113.68
C ASN A 285 38.46 -149.23 113.96
N THR A 286 39.13 -149.07 115.11
CA THR A 286 40.27 -149.91 115.54
C THR A 286 39.88 -151.11 116.42
N ASP A 287 38.62 -151.24 116.87
CA ASP A 287 38.21 -152.20 117.91
C ASP A 287 37.24 -153.32 117.46
N LYS A 288 37.12 -153.63 116.17
CA LYS A 288 36.23 -154.73 115.74
C LYS A 288 36.76 -155.62 114.63
N ARG A 289 37.88 -156.27 114.94
CA ARG A 289 38.38 -157.50 114.32
C ARG A 289 38.13 -158.63 115.31
N THR A 290 37.18 -159.54 115.07
CA THR A 290 37.19 -160.96 115.54
C THR A 290 35.85 -161.70 115.31
N LEU A 291 36.00 -162.96 114.88
CA LEU A 291 35.10 -164.13 114.99
C LEU A 291 34.08 -164.35 113.86
N LEU A 292 34.28 -165.33 112.94
CA LEU A 292 34.19 -166.82 113.00
C LEU A 292 32.87 -167.24 112.30
N SER A 293 32.77 -168.14 111.30
CA SER A 293 33.28 -169.52 111.04
C SER A 293 32.28 -170.61 111.44
N SER A 294 31.93 -171.46 110.46
CA SER A 294 31.47 -172.87 110.55
C SER A 294 30.13 -173.11 111.27
N GLU A 295 29.21 -174.02 110.89
CA GLU A 295 29.36 -175.42 110.49
C GLU A 295 28.10 -175.95 109.74
N GLU A 296 28.28 -176.94 108.85
CA GLU A 296 27.24 -177.75 108.23
C GLU A 296 26.93 -179.02 109.07
N SER A 297 25.71 -179.56 108.97
CA SER A 297 25.43 -181.01 108.79
C SER A 297 24.10 -181.47 109.42
N ARG A 298 23.08 -181.60 108.57
CA ARG A 298 22.27 -182.83 108.41
C ARG A 298 21.32 -182.60 107.23
N SER A 299 21.81 -182.77 106.00
CA SER A 299 22.00 -184.06 105.32
C SER A 299 20.69 -184.61 104.77
N GLU A 300 20.51 -184.34 103.47
CA GLU A 300 19.87 -185.24 102.52
C GLU A 300 18.34 -185.31 102.47
N GLU A 301 17.68 -184.17 102.72
CA GLU A 301 16.55 -183.70 101.88
C GLU A 301 16.87 -182.33 101.20
N LEU A 302 18.03 -181.75 101.52
CA LEU A 302 18.57 -180.48 100.96
C LEU A 302 19.27 -180.63 99.60
N LYS A 303 19.49 -181.86 99.10
CA LYS A 303 20.16 -182.12 97.80
C LYS A 303 19.25 -181.91 96.58
N THR A 304 17.92 -181.89 96.75
CA THR A 304 16.96 -181.61 95.68
C THR A 304 16.53 -180.14 95.63
N LEU A 305 16.62 -179.41 96.75
CA LEU A 305 16.40 -177.95 96.78
C LEU A 305 17.64 -177.14 96.35
N LYS A 306 18.86 -177.68 96.54
CA LYS A 306 20.12 -177.00 96.21
C LYS A 306 20.37 -176.87 94.70
N THR A 307 19.98 -177.86 93.89
CA THR A 307 20.06 -177.77 92.42
C THR A 307 19.07 -176.76 91.83
N SER A 308 17.89 -176.57 92.46
CA SER A 308 16.93 -175.52 92.07
C SER A 308 17.42 -174.12 92.44
N PHE A 309 18.04 -173.95 93.62
CA PHE A 309 18.57 -172.67 94.08
C PHE A 309 19.82 -172.22 93.31
N ASP A 310 20.73 -173.15 92.97
CA ASP A 310 21.92 -172.81 92.19
C ASP A 310 21.58 -172.44 90.73
N GLN A 311 20.55 -173.06 90.14
CA GLN A 311 20.00 -172.64 88.84
C GLN A 311 19.33 -171.26 88.90
N GLU A 312 18.58 -170.97 89.97
CA GLU A 312 17.95 -169.65 90.19
C GLU A 312 19.00 -168.55 90.41
N LYS A 313 20.08 -168.85 91.14
CA LYS A 313 21.20 -167.92 91.38
C LYS A 313 21.96 -167.59 90.09
N GLU A 314 22.24 -168.58 89.24
CA GLU A 314 22.84 -168.33 87.93
C GLU A 314 21.94 -167.50 87.01
N LEU A 315 20.63 -167.81 86.98
CA LEU A 315 19.67 -167.05 86.19
C LEU A 315 19.55 -165.60 86.67
N ARG A 316 19.59 -165.38 87.99
CA ARG A 316 19.58 -164.04 88.59
C ARG A 316 20.84 -163.25 88.27
N GLN A 317 22.02 -163.87 88.37
CA GLN A 317 23.27 -163.20 88.02
C GLN A 317 23.32 -162.85 86.52
N LYS A 318 22.83 -163.73 85.65
CA LYS A 318 22.67 -163.46 84.21
C LYS A 318 21.66 -162.32 83.95
N ALA A 319 20.59 -162.21 84.75
CA ALA A 319 19.63 -161.12 84.64
C ALA A 319 20.21 -159.78 85.11
N GLU A 320 20.94 -159.75 86.23
CA GLU A 320 21.59 -158.55 86.77
C GLU A 320 22.68 -158.03 85.81
N SER A 321 23.48 -158.91 85.21
CA SER A 321 24.43 -158.54 84.16
C SER A 321 23.74 -157.93 82.92
N LYS A 322 22.60 -158.49 82.49
CA LYS A 322 21.82 -157.92 81.38
C LYS A 322 21.23 -156.55 81.71
N VAL A 323 20.81 -156.31 82.95
CA VAL A 323 20.29 -154.99 83.37
C VAL A 323 21.41 -153.95 83.33
N LEU A 324 22.60 -154.26 83.86
CA LEU A 324 23.77 -153.38 83.78
C LEU A 324 24.17 -153.07 82.34
N GLU A 325 24.23 -154.08 81.46
CA GLU A 325 24.48 -153.85 80.02
C GLU A 325 23.42 -152.94 79.38
N MET A 326 22.15 -153.07 79.76
CA MET A 326 21.06 -152.22 79.25
C MET A 326 21.12 -150.80 79.83
N GLU A 327 21.58 -150.62 81.06
CA GLU A 327 21.81 -149.30 81.67
C GLU A 327 22.98 -148.57 81.02
N ILE A 328 24.07 -149.28 80.70
CA ILE A 328 25.19 -148.72 79.92
C ILE A 328 24.69 -148.26 78.54
N LYS A 329 23.97 -149.12 77.80
CA LYS A 329 23.36 -148.76 76.51
C LYS A 329 22.38 -147.59 76.62
N LYS A 330 21.60 -147.52 77.69
CA LYS A 330 20.70 -146.38 77.94
C LYS A 330 21.48 -145.08 78.18
N SER A 331 22.58 -145.14 78.92
CA SER A 331 23.43 -143.97 79.17
C SER A 331 24.12 -143.48 77.88
N GLU A 332 24.58 -144.40 77.03
CA GLU A 332 25.10 -144.10 75.69
C GLU A 332 24.04 -143.41 74.83
N LEU A 333 22.82 -143.96 74.76
CA LEU A 333 21.71 -143.36 74.02
C LEU A 333 21.30 -141.98 74.54
N ILE A 334 21.41 -141.71 75.84
CA ILE A 334 21.13 -140.38 76.41
C ILE A 334 22.19 -139.37 75.97
N VAL A 335 23.47 -139.76 75.97
CA VAL A 335 24.56 -138.91 75.48
C VAL A 335 24.37 -138.64 73.99
N ASP A 336 24.08 -139.67 73.19
CA ASP A 336 23.80 -139.54 71.75
C ASP A 336 22.60 -138.62 71.49
N LEU A 337 21.49 -138.78 72.22
CA LEU A 337 20.33 -137.90 72.11
C LEU A 337 20.65 -136.46 72.53
N SER A 338 21.48 -136.25 73.54
CA SER A 338 21.91 -134.91 73.97
C SER A 338 22.80 -134.26 72.91
N GLN A 339 23.71 -135.02 72.29
CA GLN A 339 24.61 -134.58 71.23
C GLN A 339 23.82 -134.25 69.96
N LEU A 340 22.86 -135.10 69.57
CA LEU A 340 21.94 -134.85 68.45
C LEU A 340 21.06 -133.62 68.69
N ARG A 341 20.57 -133.39 69.91
CA ARG A 341 19.82 -132.17 70.27
C ARG A 341 20.70 -130.92 70.18
N GLN A 342 21.93 -130.98 70.67
CA GLN A 342 22.87 -129.86 70.54
C GLN A 342 23.20 -129.58 69.07
N GLN A 343 23.43 -130.61 68.27
CA GLN A 343 23.63 -130.50 66.83
C GLN A 343 22.41 -129.87 66.14
N ASN A 344 21.20 -130.31 66.47
CA ASN A 344 19.97 -129.75 65.90
C ASN A 344 19.80 -128.26 66.28
N ASN A 345 20.03 -127.89 67.54
CA ASN A 345 19.99 -126.48 67.96
C ASN A 345 21.06 -125.63 67.25
N SER A 346 22.27 -126.18 67.06
CA SER A 346 23.33 -125.52 66.29
C SER A 346 22.92 -125.32 64.82
N LEU A 347 22.38 -126.35 64.17
CA LEU A 347 21.88 -126.28 62.79
C LEU A 347 20.72 -125.30 62.67
N GLN A 348 19.82 -125.24 63.65
CA GLN A 348 18.70 -124.31 63.64
C GLN A 348 19.15 -122.86 63.84
N SER A 349 20.17 -122.62 64.67
CA SER A 349 20.82 -121.31 64.80
C SER A 349 21.51 -120.91 63.49
N GLN A 350 22.22 -121.83 62.83
CA GLN A 350 22.84 -121.60 61.53
C GLN A 350 21.78 -121.30 60.46
N LEU A 351 20.69 -122.06 60.40
CA LEU A 351 19.57 -121.81 59.48
C LEU A 351 18.95 -120.43 59.70
N ASN A 352 18.76 -120.01 60.94
CA ASN A 352 18.21 -118.68 61.26
C ASN A 352 19.19 -117.56 60.90
N ALA A 353 20.50 -117.77 61.12
CA ALA A 353 21.53 -116.84 60.68
C ALA A 353 21.54 -116.71 59.16
N GLU A 354 21.53 -117.82 58.41
CA GLU A 354 21.48 -117.83 56.95
C GLU A 354 20.18 -117.22 56.40
N ARG A 355 19.05 -117.44 57.06
CA ARG A 355 17.78 -116.76 56.70
C ARG A 355 17.83 -115.26 56.95
N LYS A 356 18.62 -114.80 57.93
CA LYS A 356 18.79 -113.37 58.19
C LYS A 356 19.72 -112.76 57.15
N THR A 357 20.87 -113.37 56.89
CA THR A 357 21.81 -112.91 55.85
C THR A 357 21.14 -112.88 54.48
N SER A 358 20.34 -113.89 54.13
CA SER A 358 19.57 -113.93 52.87
C SER A 358 18.57 -112.77 52.76
N ARG A 359 17.83 -112.45 53.83
CA ARG A 359 16.94 -111.28 53.86
C ARG A 359 17.69 -109.97 53.74
N ASP A 360 18.77 -109.81 54.50
CA ASP A 360 19.61 -108.61 54.45
C ASP A 360 20.22 -108.41 53.05
N THR A 361 20.60 -109.50 52.35
CA THR A 361 21.08 -109.42 50.95
C THR A 361 19.97 -109.09 49.96
N GLN A 362 18.76 -109.61 50.18
CA GLN A 362 17.60 -109.31 49.33
C GLN A 362 17.20 -107.84 49.45
N GLU A 363 17.15 -107.29 50.67
CA GLU A 363 16.86 -105.87 50.90
C GLU A 363 17.92 -104.97 50.25
N LYS A 364 19.20 -105.32 50.35
CA LYS A 364 20.28 -104.60 49.64
C LYS A 364 20.13 -104.67 48.13
N PHE A 365 19.77 -105.83 47.58
CA PHE A 365 19.52 -105.98 46.14
C PHE A 365 18.33 -105.13 45.67
N GLU A 366 17.25 -105.08 46.45
CA GLU A 366 16.08 -104.24 46.15
C GLU A 366 16.40 -102.75 46.22
N GLN A 367 17.20 -102.32 47.21
CA GLN A 367 17.69 -100.95 47.31
C GLN A 367 18.56 -100.56 46.11
N GLU A 368 19.51 -101.41 45.70
CA GLU A 368 20.33 -101.21 44.51
C GLU A 368 19.50 -101.16 43.22
N CYS A 369 18.49 -102.03 43.10
CA CYS A 369 17.57 -102.00 41.96
C CYS A 369 16.76 -100.68 41.90
N SER A 370 16.29 -100.20 43.06
CA SER A 370 15.63 -98.90 43.15
C SER A 370 16.58 -97.75 42.80
N HIS A 371 17.81 -97.78 43.30
CA HIS A 371 18.83 -96.77 43.01
C HIS A 371 19.18 -96.74 41.51
N TRP A 372 19.34 -97.91 40.88
CA TRP A 372 19.56 -98.03 39.45
C TRP A 372 18.42 -97.43 38.62
N LYS A 373 17.16 -97.67 39.01
CA LYS A 373 15.98 -97.07 38.34
C LYS A 373 15.98 -95.54 38.45
N THR A 374 16.32 -94.99 39.61
CA THR A 374 16.44 -93.53 39.79
C THR A 374 17.53 -92.95 38.92
N LEU A 375 18.73 -93.56 38.91
CA LEU A 375 19.84 -93.14 38.05
C LEU A 375 19.48 -93.22 36.56
N GLN A 376 18.73 -94.25 36.14
CA GLN A 376 18.26 -94.39 34.77
C GLN A 376 17.27 -93.27 34.39
N ALA A 377 16.36 -92.91 35.30
CA ALA A 377 15.42 -91.81 35.09
C ALA A 377 16.15 -90.45 35.01
N GLU A 378 17.12 -90.21 35.90
CA GLU A 378 17.97 -89.01 35.87
C GLU A 378 18.78 -88.92 34.58
N LEU A 379 19.37 -90.03 34.13
CA LEU A 379 20.10 -90.07 32.86
C LEU A 379 19.19 -89.73 31.67
N LEU A 380 17.96 -90.26 31.65
CA LEU A 380 16.99 -89.95 30.60
C LEU A 380 16.60 -88.46 30.62
N GLN A 381 16.38 -87.89 31.81
CA GLN A 381 16.13 -86.46 31.96
C GLN A 381 17.31 -85.64 31.43
N LYS A 382 18.55 -86.01 31.79
CA LYS A 382 19.76 -85.32 31.28
C LYS A 382 19.91 -85.43 29.78
N GLN A 383 19.56 -86.58 29.18
CA GLN A 383 19.54 -86.72 27.72
C GLN A 383 18.51 -85.80 27.06
N GLN A 384 17.33 -85.65 27.64
CA GLN A 384 16.31 -84.70 27.15
C GLN A 384 16.76 -83.24 27.29
N GLU A 385 17.37 -82.87 28.42
CA GLU A 385 17.96 -81.54 28.63
C GLU A 385 19.02 -81.22 27.57
N VAL A 386 19.94 -82.17 27.30
CA VAL A 386 20.97 -82.01 26.26
C VAL A 386 20.33 -81.87 24.87
N ALA A 387 19.29 -82.64 24.55
CA ALA A 387 18.58 -82.51 23.28
C ALA A 387 17.92 -81.12 23.14
N ARG A 388 17.31 -80.61 24.22
CA ARG A 388 16.74 -79.26 24.27
C ARG A 388 17.80 -78.19 24.05
N TYR A 389 18.95 -78.28 24.73
CA TYR A 389 20.04 -77.32 24.56
C TYR A 389 20.63 -77.35 23.15
N LYS A 390 20.79 -78.53 22.54
CA LYS A 390 21.20 -78.64 21.12
C LYS A 390 20.19 -78.01 20.16
N GLY A 391 18.89 -78.10 20.46
CA GLY A 391 17.84 -77.42 19.70
C GLY A 391 17.98 -75.90 19.79
N LEU A 392 18.16 -75.38 21.01
CA LEU A 392 18.35 -73.95 21.26
C LEU A 392 19.64 -73.41 20.61
N GLU A 393 20.75 -74.15 20.70
CA GLU A 393 22.02 -73.81 20.06
C GLU A 393 21.87 -73.69 18.53
N LYS A 394 21.18 -74.65 17.90
CA LYS A 394 20.89 -74.57 16.45
C LYS A 394 20.01 -73.37 16.09
N GLN A 395 19.04 -73.04 16.93
CA GLN A 395 18.18 -71.88 16.70
C GLN A 395 19.00 -70.59 16.80
N LEU A 396 19.77 -70.41 17.87
CA LEU A 396 20.64 -69.25 18.06
C LEU A 396 21.68 -69.12 16.94
N SER A 397 22.24 -70.23 16.44
CA SER A 397 23.15 -70.22 15.30
C SER A 397 22.49 -69.65 14.04
N LYS A 398 21.25 -70.06 13.75
CA LYS A 398 20.48 -69.51 12.61
C LYS A 398 20.16 -68.03 12.80
N ASP A 399 19.79 -67.63 14.01
CA ASP A 399 19.47 -66.23 14.31
C ASP A 399 20.72 -65.35 14.13
N VAL A 400 21.90 -65.82 14.55
CA VAL A 400 23.19 -65.16 14.30
C VAL A 400 23.50 -65.06 12.80
N GLU A 401 23.28 -66.12 12.03
CA GLU A 401 23.46 -66.08 10.56
C GLU A 401 22.51 -65.06 9.90
N MET A 402 21.24 -65.02 10.31
CA MET A 402 20.28 -64.04 9.79
C MET A 402 20.65 -62.61 10.16
N LEU A 403 21.01 -62.36 11.41
CA LEU A 403 21.40 -61.03 11.90
C LEU A 403 22.70 -60.55 11.24
N THR A 404 23.67 -61.43 11.01
CA THR A 404 24.91 -61.08 10.29
C THR A 404 24.66 -60.79 8.81
N GLY A 405 23.72 -61.49 8.17
CA GLY A 405 23.25 -61.18 6.82
C GLY A 405 22.56 -59.81 6.74
N ALA A 406 21.64 -59.53 7.66
CA ALA A 406 20.95 -58.24 7.75
C ALA A 406 21.93 -57.08 7.99
N LYS A 407 22.91 -57.29 8.88
CA LYS A 407 23.99 -56.31 9.11
C LYS A 407 24.77 -56.00 7.83
N ARG A 408 25.18 -57.01 7.05
CA ARG A 408 25.89 -56.78 5.77
C ARG A 408 25.05 -55.97 4.79
N ASN A 409 23.76 -56.28 4.67
CA ASN A 409 22.87 -55.54 3.77
C ASN A 409 22.76 -54.06 4.18
N LEU A 410 22.60 -53.78 5.47
CA LEU A 410 22.57 -52.41 5.99
C LEU A 410 23.90 -51.68 5.79
N GLU A 411 25.04 -52.37 5.95
CA GLU A 411 26.36 -51.80 5.67
C GLU A 411 26.53 -51.45 4.18
N ASP A 412 26.00 -52.28 3.28
CA ASP A 412 26.02 -52.02 1.83
C ASP A 412 25.09 -50.88 1.42
N GLU A 413 23.89 -50.80 1.99
CA GLU A 413 22.98 -49.67 1.79
C GLU A 413 23.58 -48.36 2.31
N LEU A 414 24.17 -48.36 3.50
CA LEU A 414 24.85 -47.21 4.06
C LEU A 414 26.01 -46.74 3.17
N ARG A 415 26.76 -47.68 2.58
CA ARG A 415 27.85 -47.36 1.64
C ARG A 415 27.31 -46.66 0.39
N LYS A 416 26.23 -47.19 -0.21
CA LYS A 416 25.60 -46.58 -1.40
C LYS A 416 25.09 -45.18 -1.09
N VAL A 417 24.42 -44.99 0.05
CA VAL A 417 23.93 -43.66 0.47
C VAL A 417 25.08 -42.67 0.67
N LYS A 418 26.23 -43.12 1.21
CA LYS A 418 27.43 -42.27 1.31
C LYS A 418 28.01 -41.89 -0.04
N GLU A 419 28.08 -42.84 -0.98
CA GLU A 419 28.54 -42.58 -2.34
C GLU A 419 27.60 -41.61 -3.08
N GLU A 420 26.28 -41.77 -2.91
CA GLU A 420 25.28 -40.83 -3.43
C GLU A 420 25.43 -39.44 -2.81
N LEU A 421 25.66 -39.35 -1.49
CA LEU A 421 25.91 -38.09 -0.80
C LEU A 421 27.14 -37.38 -1.38
N ASP A 422 28.28 -38.06 -1.50
CA ASP A 422 29.53 -37.53 -2.10
C ASP A 422 29.29 -36.98 -3.51
N VAL A 423 28.49 -37.68 -4.33
CA VAL A 423 28.13 -37.22 -5.68
C VAL A 423 27.25 -35.98 -5.63
N THR A 424 26.28 -35.93 -4.71
CA THR A 424 25.43 -34.73 -4.56
C THR A 424 26.18 -33.52 -4.01
N GLU A 425 27.15 -33.72 -3.12
CA GLU A 425 28.00 -32.65 -2.58
C GLU A 425 28.85 -32.04 -3.70
N LYS A 426 29.52 -32.85 -4.51
CA LYS A 426 30.27 -32.37 -5.69
C LYS A 426 29.39 -31.61 -6.67
N LYS A 427 28.17 -32.09 -6.92
CA LYS A 427 27.22 -31.40 -7.80
C LYS A 427 26.77 -30.06 -7.22
N ASN A 428 26.60 -29.96 -5.90
CA ASN A 428 26.27 -28.69 -5.24
C ASN A 428 27.44 -27.71 -5.31
N GLU A 429 28.68 -28.18 -5.13
CA GLU A 429 29.88 -27.35 -5.33
C GLU A 429 29.96 -26.81 -6.76
N GLU A 430 29.76 -27.67 -7.77
CA GLU A 430 29.73 -27.23 -9.18
C GLU A 430 28.63 -26.18 -9.47
N LEU A 431 27.44 -26.37 -8.89
CA LEU A 431 26.34 -25.40 -9.03
C LEU A 431 26.65 -24.09 -8.31
N GLN A 432 27.31 -24.15 -7.15
CA GLN A 432 27.73 -22.97 -6.43
C GLN A 432 28.76 -22.17 -7.24
N ASP A 433 29.78 -22.82 -7.81
CA ASP A 433 30.78 -22.19 -8.66
C ASP A 433 30.16 -21.54 -9.91
N GLN A 434 29.15 -22.19 -10.51
CA GLN A 434 28.39 -21.62 -11.63
C GLN A 434 27.63 -20.35 -11.22
N VAL A 435 26.99 -20.35 -10.04
CA VAL A 435 26.27 -19.17 -9.52
C VAL A 435 27.24 -18.04 -9.18
N GLU A 436 28.37 -18.35 -8.56
CA GLU A 436 29.42 -17.36 -8.24
C GLU A 436 29.99 -16.73 -9.52
N THR A 437 30.27 -17.54 -10.53
CA THR A 437 30.72 -17.06 -11.85
C THR A 437 29.68 -16.18 -12.53
N ALA A 438 28.40 -16.59 -12.51
CA ALA A 438 27.31 -15.79 -13.06
C ALA A 438 27.17 -14.45 -12.30
N ASN A 439 27.24 -14.48 -10.97
CA ASN A 439 27.16 -13.29 -10.13
C ASN A 439 28.31 -12.31 -10.42
N TYR A 440 29.53 -12.82 -10.63
CA TYR A 440 30.67 -12.01 -11.03
C TYR A 440 30.43 -11.33 -12.40
N PHE A 441 29.95 -12.09 -13.38
CA PHE A 441 29.61 -11.56 -14.71
C PHE A 441 28.52 -10.48 -14.66
N PHE A 442 27.45 -10.71 -13.88
CA PHE A 442 26.41 -9.71 -13.66
C PHE A 442 26.96 -8.45 -12.99
N CYS A 443 27.77 -8.59 -11.94
CA CYS A 443 28.40 -7.44 -11.27
C CYS A 443 29.25 -6.63 -12.24
N ASP A 444 30.02 -7.27 -13.12
CA ASP A 444 30.85 -6.59 -14.10
C ASP A 444 30.03 -5.90 -15.19
N LEU A 445 28.93 -6.51 -15.65
CA LEU A 445 27.97 -5.84 -16.54
C LEU A 445 27.32 -4.61 -15.90
N TYR A 446 26.89 -4.72 -14.64
CA TYR A 446 26.32 -3.58 -13.92
C TYR A 446 27.35 -2.47 -13.71
N LYS A 447 28.60 -2.81 -13.35
CA LYS A 447 29.70 -1.84 -13.25
C LYS A 447 29.97 -1.15 -14.59
N ALA A 448 30.00 -1.91 -15.69
CA ALA A 448 30.20 -1.36 -17.03
C ALA A 448 29.06 -0.42 -17.44
N ASN A 449 27.81 -0.79 -17.17
CA ASN A 449 26.65 0.04 -17.45
C ASN A 449 26.67 1.35 -16.63
N VAL A 450 27.00 1.26 -15.33
CA VAL A 450 27.17 2.44 -14.48
C VAL A 450 28.28 3.35 -14.99
N LYS A 451 29.40 2.78 -15.48
CA LYS A 451 30.49 3.55 -16.07
C LYS A 451 30.03 4.29 -17.33
N TRP A 452 29.32 3.61 -18.23
CA TRP A 452 28.78 4.20 -19.45
C TRP A 452 27.79 5.34 -19.15
N LEU A 453 26.86 5.13 -18.21
CA LEU A 453 25.91 6.16 -17.78
C LEU A 453 26.62 7.38 -17.18
N LYS A 454 27.70 7.17 -16.43
CA LYS A 454 28.51 8.28 -15.90
C LYS A 454 29.21 9.05 -17.02
N GLU A 455 29.73 8.37 -18.03
CA GLU A 455 30.37 9.00 -19.19
C GLU A 455 29.34 9.78 -20.04
N GLU A 456 28.14 9.23 -20.24
CA GLU A 456 27.06 9.93 -20.94
C GLU A 456 26.61 11.19 -20.16
N LEU A 457 26.44 11.06 -18.83
CA LEU A 457 26.10 12.19 -17.97
C LEU A 457 27.19 13.28 -18.01
N ALA A 458 28.47 12.89 -17.95
CA ALA A 458 29.59 13.82 -18.08
C ALA A 458 29.58 14.53 -19.44
N GLY A 459 29.30 13.80 -20.53
CA GLY A 459 29.12 14.38 -21.86
C GLY A 459 27.98 15.40 -21.92
N LYS A 460 26.83 15.10 -21.29
CA LYS A 460 25.70 16.03 -21.19
C LYS A 460 26.00 17.27 -20.36
N ILE A 461 26.73 17.12 -19.25
CA ILE A 461 27.19 18.26 -18.44
C ILE A 461 28.10 19.16 -19.28
N SER A 462 29.07 18.58 -20.00
CA SER A 462 29.95 19.37 -20.88
C SER A 462 29.18 20.13 -21.96
N GLN A 463 28.15 19.52 -22.56
CA GLN A 463 27.28 20.19 -23.54
C GLN A 463 26.50 21.37 -22.92
N LEU A 464 25.99 21.19 -21.69
CA LEU A 464 25.29 22.26 -20.98
C LEU A 464 26.23 23.43 -20.65
N GLU A 465 27.46 23.14 -20.23
CA GLU A 465 28.47 24.17 -19.96
C GLU A 465 28.84 24.96 -21.23
N GLU A 466 28.87 24.30 -22.39
CA GLU A 466 29.12 24.94 -23.68
C GLU A 466 27.96 25.87 -24.09
N LEU A 467 26.72 25.40 -23.95
CA LEU A 467 25.53 26.21 -24.18
C LEU A 467 25.42 27.39 -23.20
N GLU A 468 25.81 27.21 -21.93
CA GLU A 468 25.88 28.32 -20.97
C GLU A 468 26.90 29.38 -21.37
N LYS A 469 28.05 28.98 -21.93
CA LYS A 469 29.05 29.92 -22.47
C LYS A 469 28.50 30.68 -23.68
N GLU A 470 27.85 29.98 -24.61
CA GLU A 470 27.20 30.62 -25.75
C GLU A 470 26.10 31.60 -25.31
N PHE A 471 25.28 31.21 -24.34
CA PHE A 471 24.24 32.08 -23.78
C PHE A 471 24.85 33.35 -23.15
N LYS A 472 25.93 33.22 -22.38
CA LYS A 472 26.64 34.38 -21.80
C LYS A 472 27.19 35.31 -22.89
N SER A 473 27.79 34.76 -23.95
CA SER A 473 28.26 35.55 -25.10
C SER A 473 27.11 36.31 -25.78
N LEU A 474 25.97 35.65 -25.98
CA LEU A 474 24.78 36.30 -26.57
C LEU A 474 24.18 37.37 -25.66
N GLU A 475 24.21 37.17 -24.35
CA GLU A 475 23.78 38.18 -23.37
C GLU A 475 24.71 39.40 -23.39
N GLU A 476 26.02 39.20 -23.52
CA GLU A 476 27.01 40.27 -23.71
C GLU A 476 26.74 41.05 -25.02
N ASP A 477 26.57 40.35 -26.14
CA ASP A 477 26.24 40.97 -27.43
C ASP A 477 24.93 41.77 -27.37
N LYS A 478 23.90 41.20 -26.73
CA LYS A 478 22.62 41.89 -26.48
C LYS A 478 22.82 43.17 -25.66
N ASN A 479 23.66 43.13 -24.62
CA ASN A 479 23.96 44.31 -23.81
C ASN A 479 24.73 45.38 -24.61
N VAL A 480 25.63 44.98 -25.50
CA VAL A 480 26.33 45.89 -26.42
C VAL A 480 25.33 46.55 -27.38
N ILE A 481 24.46 45.77 -28.02
CA ILE A 481 23.43 46.29 -28.93
C ILE A 481 22.47 47.23 -28.18
N ASN A 482 22.06 46.87 -26.97
CA ASN A 482 21.18 47.71 -26.16
C ASN A 482 21.87 49.05 -25.80
N SER A 483 23.16 49.02 -25.48
CA SER A 483 23.95 50.24 -25.24
C SER A 483 24.06 51.11 -26.50
N GLN A 484 24.28 50.50 -27.67
CA GLN A 484 24.29 51.22 -28.96
C GLN A 484 22.92 51.83 -29.27
N LEU A 485 21.84 51.11 -29.01
CA LEU A 485 20.48 51.60 -29.18
C LEU A 485 20.20 52.80 -28.25
N GLN A 486 20.58 52.70 -26.97
CA GLN A 486 20.46 53.81 -26.01
C GLN A 486 21.25 55.04 -26.47
N TYR A 487 22.48 54.85 -26.97
CA TYR A 487 23.27 55.93 -27.54
C TYR A 487 22.60 56.57 -28.77
N ALA A 488 22.04 55.77 -29.67
CA ALA A 488 21.32 56.25 -30.84
C ALA A 488 20.04 57.04 -30.46
N ILE A 489 19.30 56.57 -29.45
CA ILE A 489 18.13 57.27 -28.90
C ILE A 489 18.55 58.62 -28.32
N ALA A 490 19.56 58.64 -27.44
CA ALA A 490 20.06 59.89 -26.84
C ALA A 490 20.55 60.89 -27.89
N ARG A 491 21.19 60.39 -28.95
CA ARG A 491 21.59 61.23 -30.09
C ARG A 491 20.38 61.79 -30.84
N ALA A 492 19.38 60.96 -31.16
CA ALA A 492 18.16 61.41 -31.83
C ALA A 492 17.41 62.46 -31.00
N ASP A 493 17.31 62.26 -29.68
CA ASP A 493 16.72 63.24 -28.75
C ASP A 493 17.49 64.56 -28.76
N SER A 494 18.83 64.51 -28.77
CA SER A 494 19.68 65.71 -28.84
C SER A 494 19.51 66.46 -30.17
N GLU A 495 19.41 65.74 -31.29
CA GLU A 495 19.16 66.31 -32.62
C GLU A 495 17.75 66.90 -32.71
N GLN A 496 16.75 66.28 -32.09
CA GLN A 496 15.39 66.81 -32.01
C GLN A 496 15.33 68.10 -31.19
N ILE A 497 16.05 68.18 -30.07
CA ILE A 497 16.17 69.42 -29.27
C ILE A 497 16.88 70.51 -30.08
N ALA A 498 17.99 70.19 -30.74
CA ALA A 498 18.73 71.13 -31.57
C ALA A 498 17.87 71.66 -32.73
N LYS A 499 17.12 70.77 -33.39
CA LYS A 499 16.16 71.14 -34.44
C LYS A 499 15.07 72.06 -33.90
N LYS A 500 14.49 71.75 -32.74
CA LYS A 500 13.46 72.60 -32.11
C LYS A 500 14.00 73.99 -31.78
N ILE A 501 15.21 74.10 -31.22
CA ILE A 501 15.87 75.39 -30.98
C ILE A 501 16.06 76.17 -32.29
N ALA A 502 16.48 75.49 -33.37
CA ALA A 502 16.64 76.12 -34.67
C ALA A 502 15.30 76.60 -35.27
N GLU A 503 14.23 75.81 -35.14
CA GLU A 503 12.87 76.18 -35.55
C GLU A 503 12.35 77.38 -34.75
N ASP A 504 12.55 77.40 -33.44
CA ASP A 504 12.18 78.53 -32.57
C ASP A 504 12.95 79.81 -32.96
N ASN A 505 14.26 79.71 -33.19
CA ASN A 505 15.09 80.82 -33.65
C ASN A 505 14.64 81.36 -35.02
N LEU A 506 14.34 80.47 -35.98
CA LEU A 506 13.81 80.88 -37.29
C LEU A 506 12.46 81.59 -37.15
N SER A 507 11.58 81.09 -36.28
CA SER A 507 10.31 81.74 -35.99
C SER A 507 10.49 83.14 -35.39
N GLN A 508 11.51 83.32 -34.54
CA GLN A 508 11.85 84.61 -33.95
C GLN A 508 12.40 85.57 -35.01
N ILE A 509 13.35 85.13 -35.84
CA ILE A 509 13.88 85.92 -36.96
C ILE A 509 12.77 86.32 -37.93
N GLN A 510 11.79 85.44 -38.19
CA GLN A 510 10.63 85.77 -39.02
C GLN A 510 9.76 86.86 -38.39
N LYS A 511 9.55 86.84 -37.08
CA LYS A 511 8.82 87.92 -36.36
C LYS A 511 9.59 89.23 -36.44
N ASP A 512 10.90 89.21 -36.20
CA ASP A 512 11.75 90.40 -36.26
C ASP A 512 11.79 90.97 -37.67
N LYS A 513 11.88 90.11 -38.71
CA LYS A 513 11.75 90.50 -40.11
C LYS A 513 10.39 91.16 -40.39
N MET A 514 9.29 90.58 -39.93
CA MET A 514 7.95 91.16 -40.13
C MET A 514 7.81 92.51 -39.43
N MET A 515 8.39 92.67 -38.24
CA MET A 515 8.43 93.94 -37.52
C MET A 515 9.23 95.00 -38.30
N LEU A 516 10.43 94.65 -38.76
CA LEU A 516 11.26 95.53 -39.59
C LEU A 516 10.57 95.89 -40.92
N GLU A 517 9.84 94.96 -41.55
CA GLU A 517 9.06 95.25 -42.75
C GLU A 517 7.92 96.25 -42.47
N VAL A 518 7.29 96.17 -41.30
CA VAL A 518 6.27 97.15 -40.88
C VAL A 518 6.91 98.51 -40.61
N GLU A 519 8.02 98.56 -39.87
CA GLU A 519 8.76 99.80 -39.61
C GLU A 519 9.25 100.46 -40.91
N LEU A 520 9.77 99.67 -41.85
CA LEU A 520 10.21 100.16 -43.16
C LEU A 520 9.03 100.65 -44.00
N LYS A 521 7.87 99.97 -43.98
CA LYS A 521 6.65 100.45 -44.61
C LYS A 521 6.17 101.77 -43.99
N GLU A 522 6.15 101.87 -42.67
CA GLU A 522 5.81 103.11 -41.98
C GLU A 522 6.76 104.24 -42.36
N ALA A 523 8.07 104.00 -42.32
CA ALA A 523 9.08 104.97 -42.73
C ALA A 523 8.86 105.41 -44.19
N ASN A 524 8.58 104.46 -45.10
CA ASN A 524 8.30 104.77 -46.50
C ASN A 524 7.00 105.56 -46.69
N THR A 525 5.94 105.26 -45.92
CA THR A 525 4.72 106.07 -45.96
C THR A 525 4.94 107.48 -45.41
N ARG A 526 5.81 107.65 -44.41
CA ARG A 526 6.21 108.97 -43.90
C ARG A 526 7.00 109.76 -44.96
N THR A 527 7.98 109.13 -45.62
CA THR A 527 8.73 109.78 -46.70
C THR A 527 7.83 110.14 -47.88
N GLU A 528 6.90 109.27 -48.28
CA GLU A 528 5.89 109.58 -49.31
C GLU A 528 4.98 110.75 -48.92
N GLN A 529 4.54 110.81 -47.66
CA GLN A 529 3.75 111.95 -47.17
C GLN A 529 4.56 113.24 -47.16
N ASP A 530 5.83 113.20 -46.77
CA ASP A 530 6.70 114.37 -46.77
C ASP A 530 7.07 114.81 -48.19
N LEU A 531 7.25 113.87 -49.13
CA LEU A 531 7.36 114.16 -50.56
C LEU A 531 6.11 114.86 -51.06
N LYS A 532 4.90 114.34 -50.77
CA LYS A 532 3.64 115.00 -51.14
C LYS A 532 3.52 116.41 -50.56
N LYS A 533 3.94 116.63 -49.31
CA LYS A 533 3.99 117.99 -48.72
C LYS A 533 4.97 118.89 -49.46
N ARG A 534 6.16 118.39 -49.81
CA ARG A 534 7.15 119.13 -50.60
C ARG A 534 6.63 119.43 -52.00
N ASP A 535 5.97 118.49 -52.67
CA ASP A 535 5.34 118.69 -53.97
C ASP A 535 4.23 119.74 -53.91
N GLN A 536 3.42 119.75 -52.85
CA GLN A 536 2.43 120.81 -52.60
C GLN A 536 3.08 122.18 -52.40
N VAL A 537 4.24 122.24 -51.75
CA VAL A 537 5.01 123.49 -51.61
C VAL A 537 5.58 123.90 -52.97
N ILE A 538 6.10 122.97 -53.76
CA ILE A 538 6.61 123.23 -55.11
C ILE A 538 5.48 123.77 -56.00
N THR A 539 4.31 123.14 -56.03
CA THR A 539 3.16 123.63 -56.81
C THR A 539 2.73 125.02 -56.36
N LYS A 540 2.69 125.31 -55.06
CA LYS A 540 2.42 126.66 -54.56
C LYS A 540 3.48 127.67 -55.01
N LEU A 541 4.75 127.28 -55.00
CA LEU A 541 5.84 128.11 -55.49
C LEU A 541 5.75 128.32 -57.00
N GLU A 542 5.38 127.30 -57.78
CA GLU A 542 5.15 127.39 -59.22
C GLU A 542 3.95 128.29 -59.56
N GLU A 543 2.85 128.18 -58.82
CA GLU A 543 1.69 129.08 -58.95
C GLU A 543 2.07 130.52 -58.63
N ASN A 544 2.84 130.75 -57.56
CA ASN A 544 3.35 132.07 -57.23
C ASN A 544 4.32 132.58 -58.32
N ASN A 545 5.18 131.72 -58.86
CA ASN A 545 6.10 132.10 -59.93
C ASN A 545 5.35 132.46 -61.21
N LYS A 546 4.27 131.73 -61.56
CA LYS A 546 3.34 132.08 -62.65
C LYS A 546 2.65 133.43 -62.40
N LYS A 547 2.20 133.71 -61.17
CA LYS A 547 1.62 135.02 -60.82
C LYS A 547 2.64 136.14 -60.99
N LEU A 548 3.86 135.96 -60.48
CA LEU A 548 4.95 136.94 -60.64
C LEU A 548 5.32 137.14 -62.12
N LEU A 549 5.31 136.09 -62.94
CA LEU A 549 5.48 136.20 -64.39
C LEU A 549 4.36 137.03 -65.04
N SER A 550 3.11 136.81 -64.65
CA SER A 550 1.97 137.61 -65.13
C SER A 550 2.05 139.07 -64.68
N GLU A 551 2.51 139.35 -63.46
CA GLU A 551 2.76 140.71 -62.96
C GLU A 551 3.94 141.38 -63.70
N CYS A 552 4.96 140.59 -64.08
CA CYS A 552 6.09 141.06 -64.87
C CYS A 552 5.68 141.37 -66.32
N GLU A 553 4.82 140.55 -66.94
CA GLU A 553 4.21 140.82 -68.24
C GLU A 553 3.32 142.07 -68.23
N ASN A 554 2.55 142.27 -67.15
CA ASN A 554 1.76 143.49 -66.96
C ASN A 554 2.65 144.72 -66.80
N SER A 555 3.74 144.63 -66.02
CA SER A 555 4.75 145.69 -65.92
C SER A 555 5.42 145.99 -67.27
N HIS A 556 5.60 144.97 -68.11
CA HIS A 556 6.16 145.15 -69.46
C HIS A 556 5.19 145.88 -70.40
N LYS A 557 3.87 145.61 -70.29
CA LYS A 557 2.82 146.35 -71.01
C LYS A 557 2.74 147.81 -70.56
N GLU A 558 2.81 148.07 -69.25
CA GLU A 558 2.88 149.44 -68.71
C GLU A 558 4.15 150.18 -69.18
N LYS A 559 5.27 149.46 -69.33
CA LYS A 559 6.51 150.01 -69.87
C LYS A 559 6.38 150.38 -71.35
N ASP A 560 5.71 149.58 -72.16
CA ASP A 560 5.48 149.87 -73.59
C ASP A 560 4.50 151.04 -73.80
N ASP A 561 3.48 151.17 -72.95
CA ASP A 561 2.57 152.33 -72.95
C ASP A 561 3.28 153.63 -72.53
N LEU A 562 4.20 153.56 -71.56
CA LEU A 562 5.08 154.68 -71.19
C LEU A 562 6.10 155.02 -72.30
N ASN A 563 6.61 154.02 -73.02
CA ASN A 563 7.56 154.24 -74.12
C ASN A 563 6.90 154.91 -75.33
N ASN A 564 5.62 154.58 -75.58
CA ASN A 564 4.80 155.25 -76.59
C ASN A 564 4.43 156.69 -76.18
N ARG A 565 4.22 156.94 -74.88
CA ARG A 565 4.01 158.29 -74.32
C ARG A 565 5.27 159.17 -74.40
N ILE A 566 6.47 158.59 -74.27
CA ILE A 566 7.76 159.29 -74.38
C ILE A 566 8.04 159.76 -75.82
N LYS A 567 7.64 159.01 -76.86
CA LYS A 567 7.81 159.46 -78.26
C LYS A 567 6.88 160.61 -78.66
N THR A 568 5.65 160.64 -78.15
CA THR A 568 4.74 161.77 -78.38
C THR A 568 5.19 163.02 -77.64
N LEU A 569 5.84 162.86 -76.47
CA LEU A 569 6.36 163.96 -75.65
C LEU A 569 7.74 164.49 -76.08
N GLN A 570 8.47 163.80 -76.97
CA GLN A 570 9.70 164.31 -77.58
C GLN A 570 9.45 165.30 -78.74
N MET A 571 8.21 165.45 -79.21
CA MET A 571 7.84 166.35 -80.31
C MET A 571 7.29 167.71 -79.82
N ASP A 572 6.83 167.79 -78.56
CA ASP A 572 6.15 168.99 -78.03
C ASP A 572 6.91 169.74 -76.93
N LEU A 573 8.10 169.28 -76.50
CA LEU A 573 9.00 170.05 -75.62
C LEU A 573 9.99 170.93 -76.41
N LYS A 574 9.42 171.73 -77.33
CA LYS A 574 10.09 172.87 -77.98
C LYS A 574 9.56 174.23 -77.51
N ASN A 575 8.55 174.34 -76.64
CA ASN A 575 8.08 175.61 -76.01
C ASN A 575 6.99 175.23 -74.97
N LEU A 576 6.91 175.64 -73.70
CA LEU A 576 7.60 176.63 -72.86
C LEU A 576 7.16 176.40 -71.38
N GLU A 577 7.83 177.07 -70.45
CA GLU A 577 8.00 176.80 -69.00
C GLU A 577 6.82 177.11 -68.01
N MET A 578 6.99 176.57 -66.78
CA MET A 578 6.50 176.99 -65.44
C MET A 578 5.13 176.57 -64.87
N SER A 579 5.17 175.83 -63.73
CA SER A 579 4.51 176.12 -62.42
C SER A 579 3.87 174.91 -61.65
N LYS A 580 4.53 174.50 -60.55
CA LYS A 580 4.12 174.09 -59.17
C LYS A 580 2.78 173.38 -58.76
N SER A 581 2.96 172.25 -58.02
CA SER A 581 2.58 171.88 -56.59
C SER A 581 1.24 171.25 -56.11
N ASP A 582 1.40 170.20 -55.26
CA ASP A 582 0.72 169.74 -53.98
C ASP A 582 -0.77 169.30 -53.89
N VAL A 583 -1.35 168.50 -52.94
CA VAL A 583 -1.05 167.40 -51.93
C VAL A 583 -2.36 167.09 -51.09
N GLY A 584 -2.54 165.86 -50.50
CA GLY A 584 -3.24 165.52 -49.18
C GLY A 584 -4.64 164.81 -49.20
N SER A 585 -5.12 163.92 -48.27
CA SER A 585 -4.71 163.37 -46.93
C SER A 585 -5.62 162.20 -46.40
N GLU A 586 -5.25 161.61 -45.23
CA GLU A 586 -6.00 160.84 -44.17
C GLU A 586 -6.37 159.35 -44.42
N ILE A 587 -6.17 158.33 -43.54
CA ILE A 587 -6.02 158.13 -42.07
C ILE A 587 -7.15 158.71 -41.21
N GLU A 588 -8.07 157.85 -40.75
CA GLU A 588 -8.49 157.69 -39.34
C GLU A 588 -9.51 156.53 -39.25
N GLN A 589 -9.52 155.77 -38.15
CA GLN A 589 -10.49 154.70 -37.77
C GLN A 589 -10.10 153.23 -38.03
N LEU A 590 -9.00 152.84 -37.38
CA LEU A 590 -8.87 151.54 -36.73
C LEU A 590 -9.90 151.39 -35.57
N LYS A 591 -10.21 150.12 -35.25
CA LYS A 591 -10.64 149.56 -33.93
C LYS A 591 -12.13 149.57 -33.53
N LYS A 592 -12.77 148.42 -33.76
CA LYS A 592 -13.72 147.68 -32.89
C LYS A 592 -14.04 146.39 -33.65
N THR A 593 -13.87 145.14 -33.22
CA THR A 593 -13.78 144.58 -31.87
C THR A 593 -13.38 143.11 -32.03
N LEU A 594 -12.21 142.77 -31.49
CA LEU A 594 -11.90 141.50 -30.86
C LEU A 594 -12.94 141.22 -29.75
N GLU A 595 -13.09 139.96 -29.28
CA GLU A 595 -13.62 139.61 -27.94
C GLU A 595 -14.98 138.90 -27.81
N GLN A 596 -15.28 137.89 -28.63
CA GLN A 596 -16.13 136.78 -28.16
C GLN A 596 -15.53 135.40 -28.49
N GLU A 597 -14.41 135.16 -27.82
CA GLU A 597 -13.99 133.86 -27.27
C GLU A 597 -15.14 133.15 -26.52
N ARG A 598 -14.90 131.87 -26.21
CA ARG A 598 -15.57 131.07 -25.18
C ARG A 598 -17.02 130.61 -25.40
N MET A 599 -17.16 129.27 -25.55
CA MET A 599 -18.08 128.35 -24.83
C MET A 599 -18.59 127.26 -25.82
N LYS A 600 -18.24 125.96 -25.76
CA LYS A 600 -17.83 125.10 -24.64
C LYS A 600 -17.14 123.80 -25.13
N LYS A 601 -16.08 123.42 -24.41
CA LYS A 601 -15.69 122.03 -24.12
C LYS A 601 -16.64 121.42 -23.05
N GLU A 602 -16.62 120.08 -22.97
CA GLU A 602 -16.66 119.29 -21.72
C GLU A 602 -17.99 118.62 -21.29
N GLN A 603 -18.07 117.30 -21.55
CA GLN A 603 -18.50 116.20 -20.66
C GLN A 603 -18.22 114.88 -21.42
N ALA A 604 -17.13 114.17 -21.15
CA ALA A 604 -17.02 113.22 -20.04
C ALA A 604 -18.15 112.16 -20.12
N VAL A 605 -17.92 110.97 -20.69
CA VAL A 605 -17.20 109.85 -20.04
C VAL A 605 -17.88 109.47 -18.71
N ASN A 606 -18.76 108.44 -18.72
CA ASN A 606 -18.61 107.21 -17.92
C ASN A 606 -19.90 106.35 -17.78
N LYS A 607 -19.84 105.19 -18.43
CA LYS A 607 -20.36 103.86 -18.01
C LYS A 607 -19.83 102.90 -19.07
N LEU A 608 -18.60 102.38 -19.00
CA LEU A 608 -18.00 101.51 -17.99
C LEU A 608 -18.95 100.46 -17.41
N SER A 609 -18.40 99.25 -17.40
CA SER A 609 -18.67 98.11 -16.54
C SER A 609 -19.79 97.17 -17.01
N GLU A 610 -19.58 95.87 -17.20
CA GLU A 610 -18.42 95.00 -16.94
C GLU A 610 -18.77 93.59 -17.48
N VAL A 611 -17.80 92.96 -18.16
CA VAL A 611 -17.34 91.59 -17.85
C VAL A 611 -18.10 90.38 -18.44
N MET A 612 -17.26 89.44 -18.91
CA MET A 612 -17.37 87.96 -18.90
C MET A 612 -17.31 87.33 -20.31
N ASN A 613 -16.15 86.94 -20.84
CA ASN A 613 -15.27 85.79 -20.54
C ASN A 613 -15.52 84.51 -21.39
N ARG A 614 -14.45 84.13 -22.12
CA ARG A 614 -13.90 82.78 -22.39
C ARG A 614 -14.67 81.70 -23.18
N LYS A 615 -14.06 81.25 -24.29
CA LYS A 615 -13.88 79.86 -24.82
C LYS A 615 -13.55 79.97 -26.32
N GLY A 616 -12.67 79.24 -26.99
CA GLY A 616 -11.89 78.04 -26.70
C GLY A 616 -11.80 77.19 -27.98
N VAL A 617 -10.57 76.90 -28.44
CA VAL A 617 -10.10 75.72 -29.21
C VAL A 617 -10.53 75.51 -30.69
N LYS A 618 -9.53 75.12 -31.51
CA LYS A 618 -9.55 74.78 -32.95
C LYS A 618 -9.78 73.29 -33.24
N ASP A 619 -10.18 73.05 -34.48
CA ASP A 619 -10.45 71.82 -35.24
C ASP A 619 -9.38 70.69 -35.24
N GLY A 620 -9.83 69.47 -35.58
CA GLY A 620 -8.99 68.49 -36.29
C GLY A 620 -9.27 66.99 -36.02
N LYS A 621 -10.09 66.36 -36.87
CA LYS A 621 -10.40 64.91 -36.94
C LYS A 621 -9.18 64.04 -37.30
N GLN A 622 -9.12 62.79 -36.80
CA GLN A 622 -8.88 61.56 -37.61
C GLN A 622 -9.08 60.24 -36.80
N ASN A 623 -9.94 59.39 -37.38
CA ASN A 623 -10.09 57.93 -37.31
C ASN A 623 -9.14 57.08 -36.43
N ARG A 624 -9.72 56.16 -35.65
CA ARG A 624 -9.31 54.74 -35.64
C ARG A 624 -10.47 53.81 -35.27
N LYS A 625 -10.89 53.03 -36.27
CA LYS A 625 -11.81 51.89 -36.21
C LYS A 625 -11.16 50.78 -35.37
N VAL A 626 -11.84 50.31 -34.32
CA VAL A 626 -11.44 49.14 -33.53
C VAL A 626 -11.90 47.87 -34.25
N ASN A 627 -10.98 46.90 -34.38
CA ASN A 627 -11.17 45.62 -35.08
C ASN A 627 -12.16 44.71 -34.35
N ALA A 628 -13.38 44.57 -34.90
CA ALA A 628 -14.41 43.63 -34.43
C ALA A 628 -14.02 42.14 -34.55
N SER A 629 -12.94 41.81 -35.26
CA SER A 629 -12.46 40.43 -35.47
C SER A 629 -11.61 39.88 -34.31
N GLU A 630 -10.97 40.73 -33.50
CA GLU A 630 -10.17 40.30 -32.35
C GLU A 630 -11.02 40.00 -31.11
N PHE A 631 -12.14 40.71 -30.93
CA PHE A 631 -13.07 40.46 -29.82
C PHE A 631 -13.79 39.11 -29.98
N ILE A 632 -14.14 38.71 -31.21
CA ILE A 632 -14.79 37.41 -31.49
C ILE A 632 -13.81 36.24 -31.29
N LYS A 633 -12.52 36.43 -31.57
CA LYS A 633 -11.48 35.41 -31.29
C LYS A 633 -11.24 35.26 -29.78
N LYS A 634 -11.14 36.38 -29.05
CA LYS A 634 -11.00 36.35 -27.59
C LYS A 634 -12.24 35.81 -26.88
N ASP A 635 -13.46 36.02 -27.38
CA ASP A 635 -14.68 35.46 -26.80
C ASP A 635 -14.78 33.93 -27.01
N LYS A 636 -14.38 33.43 -28.18
CA LYS A 636 -14.30 31.97 -28.45
C LYS A 636 -13.21 31.30 -27.62
N GLU A 637 -12.07 31.96 -27.45
CA GLU A 637 -10.97 31.46 -26.62
C GLU A 637 -11.34 31.49 -25.12
N CYS A 638 -12.05 32.52 -24.65
CA CYS A 638 -12.55 32.59 -23.28
C CYS A 638 -13.60 31.51 -22.98
N ARG A 639 -14.51 31.21 -23.92
CA ARG A 639 -15.46 30.08 -23.78
C ARG A 639 -14.76 28.73 -23.78
N LYS A 640 -13.72 28.56 -24.61
CA LYS A 640 -12.93 27.33 -24.64
C LYS A 640 -12.14 27.12 -23.33
N LEU A 641 -11.50 28.16 -22.83
CA LEU A 641 -10.81 28.14 -21.53
C LEU A 641 -11.78 27.93 -20.37
N GLN A 642 -13.00 28.47 -20.42
CA GLN A 642 -14.05 28.17 -19.43
C GLN A 642 -14.53 26.72 -19.48
N GLN A 643 -14.62 26.12 -20.68
CA GLN A 643 -14.99 24.72 -20.84
C GLN A 643 -13.87 23.79 -20.36
N GLU A 644 -12.61 24.11 -20.64
CA GLU A 644 -11.43 23.38 -20.15
C GLU A 644 -11.32 23.49 -18.62
N LEU A 645 -11.56 24.68 -18.05
CA LEU A 645 -11.62 24.87 -16.59
C LEU A 645 -12.74 24.04 -15.95
N LYS A 646 -13.91 23.96 -16.58
CA LYS A 646 -15.03 23.15 -16.10
C LYS A 646 -14.71 21.65 -16.18
N GLN A 647 -14.10 21.19 -17.27
CA GLN A 647 -13.68 19.81 -17.44
C GLN A 647 -12.60 19.43 -16.42
N GLU A 648 -11.63 20.31 -16.14
CA GLU A 648 -10.63 20.06 -15.10
C GLU A 648 -11.27 20.04 -13.71
N ARG A 649 -12.20 20.95 -13.39
CA ARG A 649 -12.96 20.89 -12.12
C ARG A 649 -13.75 19.59 -11.97
N GLU A 650 -14.39 19.09 -13.04
CA GLU A 650 -15.09 17.81 -13.01
C GLU A 650 -14.14 16.60 -12.86
N LYS A 651 -12.94 16.65 -13.46
CA LYS A 651 -11.91 15.63 -13.26
C LYS A 651 -11.37 15.62 -11.83
N PHE A 652 -11.06 16.79 -11.27
CA PHE A 652 -10.63 16.92 -9.88
C PHE A 652 -11.73 16.48 -8.91
N SER A 653 -12.99 16.85 -9.16
CA SER A 653 -14.13 16.37 -8.35
C SER A 653 -14.23 14.85 -8.36
N LYS A 654 -14.16 14.21 -9.54
CA LYS A 654 -14.17 12.75 -9.65
C LYS A 654 -12.97 12.08 -8.98
N MET A 655 -11.81 12.73 -9.01
CA MET A 655 -10.61 12.23 -8.34
C MET A 655 -10.74 12.33 -6.81
N VAL A 656 -11.30 13.43 -6.30
CA VAL A 656 -11.62 13.61 -4.88
C VAL A 656 -12.67 12.60 -4.43
N ASP A 657 -13.74 12.39 -5.21
CA ASP A 657 -14.77 11.38 -4.91
C ASP A 657 -14.18 9.97 -4.89
N LYS A 658 -13.28 9.67 -5.83
CA LYS A 658 -12.55 8.39 -5.86
C LYS A 658 -11.67 8.23 -4.63
N PHE A 659 -10.83 9.22 -4.29
CA PHE A 659 -9.99 9.14 -3.10
C PHE A 659 -10.80 9.09 -1.80
N SER A 660 -11.94 9.78 -1.73
CA SER A 660 -12.86 9.69 -0.59
C SER A 660 -13.45 8.29 -0.48
N LYS A 661 -13.79 7.65 -1.60
CA LYS A 661 -14.30 6.27 -1.63
C LYS A 661 -13.20 5.27 -1.25
N ASP A 662 -12.01 5.40 -1.83
CA ASP A 662 -10.85 4.55 -1.55
C ASP A 662 -10.43 4.69 -0.07
N LEU A 663 -10.51 5.88 0.51
CA LEU A 663 -10.27 6.12 1.95
C LEU A 663 -11.33 5.41 2.82
N SER A 664 -12.61 5.51 2.45
CA SER A 664 -13.69 4.83 3.17
C SER A 664 -13.58 3.31 3.07
N GLU A 665 -13.18 2.78 1.93
CA GLU A 665 -12.96 1.35 1.72
C GLU A 665 -11.74 0.85 2.51
N ALA A 666 -10.64 1.62 2.52
CA ALA A 666 -9.47 1.32 3.34
C ALA A 666 -9.80 1.33 4.86
N GLN A 667 -10.62 2.28 5.32
CA GLN A 667 -11.09 2.34 6.71
C GLN A 667 -11.99 1.14 7.07
N LEU A 668 -12.87 0.72 6.16
CA LEU A 668 -13.72 -0.45 6.35
C LEU A 668 -12.87 -1.73 6.42
N ASN A 669 -11.92 -1.89 5.50
CA ASN A 669 -10.99 -3.03 5.50
C ASN A 669 -10.14 -3.08 6.78
N MET A 670 -9.64 -1.94 7.26
CA MET A 670 -8.89 -1.86 8.51
C MET A 670 -9.75 -2.28 9.72
N ASN A 671 -11.02 -1.89 9.74
CA ASN A 671 -11.94 -2.26 10.81
C ASN A 671 -12.29 -3.77 10.77
N GLU A 672 -12.54 -4.33 9.59
CA GLU A 672 -12.75 -5.77 9.43
C GLU A 672 -11.52 -6.56 9.87
N GLU A 673 -10.32 -6.13 9.47
CA GLU A 673 -9.09 -6.81 9.83
C GLU A 673 -8.78 -6.69 11.33
N SER A 674 -9.06 -5.54 11.95
CA SER A 674 -8.97 -5.36 13.40
C SER A 674 -9.95 -6.28 14.16
N GLN A 675 -11.16 -6.48 13.64
CA GLN A 675 -12.13 -7.42 14.22
C GLN A 675 -11.70 -8.89 14.04
N ARG A 676 -11.15 -9.25 12.88
CA ARG A 676 -10.58 -10.59 12.63
C ARG A 676 -9.40 -10.87 13.55
N ALA A 677 -8.44 -9.94 13.65
CA ALA A 677 -7.30 -10.05 14.55
C ALA A 677 -7.72 -10.23 16.02
N SER A 678 -8.71 -9.46 16.47
CA SER A 678 -9.25 -9.57 17.84
C SER A 678 -9.98 -10.90 18.10
N THR A 679 -10.48 -11.56 17.06
CA THR A 679 -11.11 -12.88 17.15
C THR A 679 -10.07 -13.99 17.18
N LEU A 680 -9.11 -13.95 16.26
CA LEU A 680 -7.99 -14.87 16.23
C LEU A 680 -7.17 -14.83 17.52
N GLN A 681 -6.97 -13.64 18.11
CA GLN A 681 -6.28 -13.52 19.40
C GLN A 681 -7.01 -14.27 20.53
N ARG A 682 -8.35 -14.19 20.56
CA ARG A 682 -9.15 -14.89 21.59
C ARG A 682 -9.16 -16.41 21.37
N GLU A 683 -9.18 -16.85 20.12
CA GLU A 683 -9.05 -18.27 19.79
C GLU A 683 -7.67 -18.81 20.16
N LEU A 684 -6.60 -18.06 19.86
CA LEU A 684 -5.24 -18.38 20.26
C LEU A 684 -5.15 -18.56 21.77
N ASP A 685 -5.64 -17.58 22.55
CA ASP A 685 -5.62 -17.62 24.01
C ASP A 685 -6.38 -18.84 24.58
N ALA A 686 -7.50 -19.22 23.94
CA ALA A 686 -8.25 -20.42 24.31
C ALA A 686 -7.49 -21.72 23.97
N LYS A 687 -6.80 -21.76 22.82
CA LYS A 687 -5.98 -22.93 22.43
C LYS A 687 -4.73 -23.06 23.30
N GLU A 688 -4.09 -21.96 23.70
CA GLU A 688 -2.97 -21.96 24.64
C GLU A 688 -3.38 -22.58 25.99
N SER A 689 -4.57 -22.24 26.50
CA SER A 689 -5.09 -22.88 27.72
C SER A 689 -5.33 -24.39 27.56
N VAL A 690 -5.76 -24.86 26.38
CA VAL A 690 -5.91 -26.30 26.10
C VAL A 690 -4.56 -27.01 26.05
N ILE A 691 -3.55 -26.39 25.41
CA ILE A 691 -2.19 -26.92 25.39
C ILE A 691 -1.67 -27.07 26.82
N GLU A 692 -1.87 -26.05 27.65
CA GLU A 692 -1.46 -26.10 29.05
C GLU A 692 -2.17 -27.23 29.83
N GLN A 693 -3.49 -27.44 29.61
CA GLN A 693 -4.21 -28.56 30.21
C GLN A 693 -3.65 -29.92 29.76
N LEU A 694 -3.24 -30.04 28.49
CA LEU A 694 -2.62 -31.26 27.97
C LEU A 694 -1.22 -31.48 28.54
N GLU A 695 -0.43 -30.43 28.69
CA GLU A 695 0.88 -30.46 29.36
C GLU A 695 0.76 -30.87 30.83
N GLN A 696 -0.22 -30.34 31.56
CA GLN A 696 -0.49 -30.73 32.95
C GLN A 696 -0.93 -32.20 33.05
N LYS A 697 -1.80 -32.67 32.14
CA LYS A 697 -2.18 -34.10 32.07
C LYS A 697 -0.99 -34.99 31.77
N LEU A 698 -0.13 -34.60 30.83
CA LEU A 698 1.12 -35.29 30.53
C LEU A 698 2.04 -35.34 31.75
N ALA A 699 2.19 -34.22 32.49
CA ALA A 699 3.00 -34.16 33.69
C ALA A 699 2.46 -35.07 34.82
N LEU A 700 1.14 -35.12 35.02
CA LEU A 700 0.50 -36.01 35.98
C LEU A 700 0.69 -37.48 35.62
N VAL A 701 0.46 -37.87 34.36
CA VAL A 701 0.71 -39.25 33.87
C VAL A 701 2.18 -39.65 33.97
N SER A 702 3.09 -38.69 33.76
CA SER A 702 4.54 -38.88 33.94
C SER A 702 4.96 -39.01 35.41
N SER A 703 4.17 -38.47 36.34
CA SER A 703 4.38 -38.58 37.79
C SER A 703 3.80 -39.88 38.35
N ASP A 704 2.65 -40.33 37.85
CA ASP A 704 2.00 -41.59 38.27
C ASP A 704 2.79 -42.84 37.86
N THR A 705 3.68 -42.73 36.88
CA THR A 705 4.64 -43.79 36.52
C THR A 705 5.87 -43.84 37.45
N ARG A 706 5.97 -42.93 38.44
CA ARG A 706 7.04 -42.85 39.43
C ARG A 706 6.50 -42.63 40.86
N SER A 707 5.56 -43.46 41.36
CA SER A 707 5.48 -43.88 42.77
C SER A 707 4.18 -44.65 43.07
N ILE A 708 4.26 -45.99 43.11
CA ILE A 708 3.36 -46.80 43.93
C ILE A 708 4.24 -47.47 44.98
N SER A 709 4.48 -46.76 46.09
CA SER A 709 4.76 -47.41 47.37
C SER A 709 4.54 -46.42 48.52
N SER A 710 3.60 -46.76 49.39
CA SER A 710 3.42 -46.27 50.76
C SER A 710 2.61 -44.98 51.00
N PHE A 711 1.28 -45.10 51.03
CA PHE A 711 0.51 -44.67 52.21
C PHE A 711 -0.76 -45.51 52.35
N GLY A 712 -1.11 -45.83 53.60
CA GLY A 712 -2.00 -46.92 53.96
C GLY A 712 -3.50 -46.66 53.77
N MET A 713 -4.22 -47.78 53.81
CA MET A 713 -5.67 -47.90 53.92
C MET A 713 -6.26 -46.96 54.98
N ALA A 714 -7.16 -46.07 54.55
CA ALA A 714 -8.24 -45.54 55.37
C ALA A 714 -9.40 -45.13 54.44
N ASP A 715 -10.34 -46.06 54.30
CA ASP A 715 -11.80 -45.91 54.28
C ASP A 715 -12.50 -44.78 53.50
N VAL A 716 -13.69 -45.15 53.00
CA VAL A 716 -14.81 -44.32 52.53
C VAL A 716 -14.81 -43.91 51.05
N ASN A 717 -15.57 -44.69 50.28
CA ASN A 717 -16.56 -44.23 49.29
C ASN A 717 -16.56 -42.72 48.99
N SER A 718 -15.87 -42.31 47.92
CA SER A 718 -16.29 -41.13 47.15
C SER A 718 -15.78 -41.27 45.72
N ASP A 719 -16.74 -41.46 44.82
CA ASP A 719 -16.59 -41.49 43.36
C ASP A 719 -16.28 -40.09 42.83
N GLU A 720 -15.13 -39.51 43.20
CA GLU A 720 -14.73 -38.16 42.80
C GLU A 720 -13.21 -37.90 42.82
N GLY A 721 -12.40 -38.95 42.61
CA GLY A 721 -10.94 -38.87 42.58
C GLY A 721 -10.39 -38.63 41.17
N GLY A 722 -10.34 -37.38 40.73
CA GLY A 722 -9.65 -37.00 39.48
C GLY A 722 -9.69 -35.52 39.08
N THR A 723 -10.42 -34.68 39.80
CA THR A 723 -10.75 -33.31 39.36
C THR A 723 -9.95 -32.19 40.03
N GLU A 724 -9.13 -32.45 41.05
CA GLU A 724 -8.44 -31.39 41.82
C GLU A 724 -7.39 -30.58 41.04
N SER A 725 -6.95 -31.04 39.87
CA SER A 725 -5.99 -30.28 39.03
C SER A 725 -6.62 -29.30 38.05
N ARG A 726 -7.96 -29.22 37.93
CA ARG A 726 -8.62 -28.39 36.90
C ARG A 726 -9.22 -27.13 37.53
N LEU A 727 -8.49 -26.00 37.48
CA LEU A 727 -9.00 -24.69 37.90
C LEU A 727 -10.02 -24.14 36.88
N GLU A 728 -11.18 -24.78 36.79
CA GLU A 728 -12.30 -24.35 35.95
C GLU A 728 -13.64 -24.63 36.63
N GLY A 729 -14.66 -23.85 36.28
CA GLY A 729 -15.99 -24.02 36.86
C GLY A 729 -16.95 -22.87 36.54
N TRP A 730 -18.17 -22.98 37.04
CA TRP A 730 -19.20 -21.96 36.83
C TRP A 730 -19.05 -20.81 37.84
N LEU A 731 -18.86 -19.59 37.34
CA LEU A 731 -18.88 -18.37 38.13
C LEU A 731 -20.00 -17.45 37.69
N ALA A 732 -20.53 -16.66 38.62
CA ALA A 732 -21.56 -15.67 38.33
C ALA A 732 -20.90 -14.28 38.26
N VAL A 733 -21.02 -13.62 37.10
CA VAL A 733 -20.41 -12.31 36.83
C VAL A 733 -21.52 -11.25 36.75
N PRO A 734 -21.33 -10.02 37.26
CA PRO A 734 -22.36 -8.98 37.19
C PRO A 734 -22.80 -8.67 35.74
N ASN A 735 -24.10 -8.73 35.47
CA ASN A 735 -24.66 -8.43 34.16
C ASN A 735 -24.81 -6.90 33.98
N LYS A 736 -23.92 -6.29 33.21
CA LYS A 736 -23.92 -4.84 32.93
C LYS A 736 -24.87 -4.42 31.80
N GLN A 737 -25.46 -5.35 31.04
CA GLN A 737 -26.21 -5.03 29.81
C GLN A 737 -27.72 -4.82 30.00
N ASN A 738 -28.31 -5.20 31.14
CA ASN A 738 -29.75 -5.05 31.39
C ASN A 738 -30.04 -4.03 32.49
N LYS A 739 -31.07 -3.19 32.29
CA LYS A 739 -31.58 -2.24 33.30
C LYS A 739 -32.04 -2.92 34.62
N ARG A 740 -32.12 -4.26 34.65
CA ARG A 740 -32.27 -5.07 35.86
C ARG A 740 -30.90 -5.59 36.28
N PHE A 741 -30.39 -5.13 37.42
CA PHE A 741 -29.20 -5.67 38.06
C PHE A 741 -29.36 -7.18 38.31
N GLY A 742 -28.41 -7.99 37.87
CA GLY A 742 -28.45 -9.43 38.05
C GLY A 742 -27.09 -10.07 37.79
N TRP A 743 -26.95 -11.33 38.20
CA TRP A 743 -25.75 -12.13 37.99
C TRP A 743 -25.92 -13.01 36.74
N LYS A 744 -24.92 -13.03 35.85
CA LYS A 744 -24.87 -13.90 34.67
C LYS A 744 -23.92 -15.06 34.97
N LYS A 745 -24.40 -16.30 34.87
CA LYS A 745 -23.53 -17.48 34.95
C LYS A 745 -22.65 -17.55 33.71
N GLN A 746 -21.35 -17.75 33.91
CA GLN A 746 -20.35 -17.95 32.88
C GLN A 746 -19.45 -19.11 33.31
N TYR A 747 -18.99 -19.87 32.33
CA TYR A 747 -18.05 -20.96 32.55
C TYR A 747 -16.64 -20.40 32.47
N VAL A 748 -15.84 -20.55 33.53
CA VAL A 748 -14.54 -19.90 33.67
C VAL A 748 -13.43 -20.94 33.70
N VAL A 749 -12.36 -20.69 32.95
CA VAL A 749 -11.16 -21.53 32.92
C VAL A 749 -9.97 -20.65 33.30
N VAL A 750 -9.19 -21.07 34.29
CA VAL A 750 -7.99 -20.37 34.75
C VAL A 750 -6.76 -21.12 34.24
N SER A 751 -5.96 -20.43 33.42
CA SER A 751 -4.63 -20.84 32.97
C SER A 751 -3.57 -20.19 33.89
N LYS A 752 -2.30 -20.60 33.78
CA LYS A 752 -1.17 -19.89 34.44
C LYS A 752 -1.06 -18.41 34.04
N LYS A 753 -1.51 -18.04 32.84
CA LYS A 753 -1.34 -16.68 32.30
C LYS A 753 -2.64 -15.90 32.14
N LYS A 754 -3.78 -16.58 31.96
CA LYS A 754 -5.05 -15.94 31.60
C LYS A 754 -6.24 -16.54 32.32
N ILE A 755 -7.30 -15.75 32.52
CA ILE A 755 -8.62 -16.19 32.98
C ILE A 755 -9.60 -16.03 31.82
N LEU A 756 -10.18 -17.13 31.36
CA LEU A 756 -11.06 -17.20 30.19
C LEU A 756 -12.51 -17.38 30.65
N PHE A 757 -13.40 -16.49 30.20
CA PHE A 757 -14.83 -16.54 30.51
C PHE A 757 -15.62 -16.93 29.27
N TYR A 758 -16.36 -18.03 29.35
CA TYR A 758 -17.23 -18.56 28.31
C TYR A 758 -18.70 -18.40 28.69
N GLU A 759 -19.56 -18.17 27.70
CA GLU A 759 -21.01 -18.08 27.92
C GLU A 759 -21.65 -19.45 28.19
N SER A 760 -21.10 -20.51 27.58
CA SER A 760 -21.54 -21.89 27.75
C SER A 760 -20.35 -22.85 27.64
N GLU A 761 -20.55 -24.09 28.08
CA GLU A 761 -19.57 -25.17 27.89
C GLU A 761 -19.38 -25.52 26.40
N SER A 762 -20.41 -25.31 25.56
CA SER A 762 -20.29 -25.42 24.11
C SER A 762 -19.38 -24.34 23.52
N SER A 763 -19.42 -23.11 24.05
CA SER A 763 -18.51 -22.03 23.63
C SER A 763 -17.04 -22.34 23.96
N LYS A 764 -16.79 -23.12 25.03
CA LYS A 764 -15.46 -23.64 25.36
C LYS A 764 -14.96 -24.64 24.32
N GLN A 765 -15.81 -25.56 23.86
CA GLN A 765 -15.45 -26.54 22.81
C GLN A 765 -15.05 -25.84 21.50
N ASN A 766 -15.72 -24.73 21.19
CA ASN A 766 -15.43 -23.91 20.02
C ASN A 766 -14.29 -22.90 20.22
N ALA A 767 -13.60 -22.92 21.38
CA ALA A 767 -12.52 -21.99 21.72
C ALA A 767 -12.91 -20.50 21.61
N ASP A 768 -14.15 -20.17 21.99
CA ASP A 768 -14.74 -18.82 21.82
C ASP A 768 -15.06 -18.16 23.17
N PRO A 769 -14.05 -17.60 23.88
CA PRO A 769 -14.26 -16.89 25.12
C PRO A 769 -14.93 -15.53 24.89
N THR A 770 -15.86 -15.18 25.77
CA THR A 770 -16.56 -13.88 25.81
C THR A 770 -15.72 -12.79 26.46
N MET A 771 -14.84 -13.15 27.40
CA MET A 771 -13.91 -12.23 28.05
C MET A 771 -12.64 -13.00 28.40
N VAL A 772 -11.49 -12.34 28.25
CA VAL A 772 -10.18 -12.85 28.64
C VAL A 772 -9.52 -11.81 29.54
N LEU A 773 -9.01 -12.23 30.70
CA LEU A 773 -8.24 -11.40 31.61
C LEU A 773 -6.81 -11.92 31.70
N ASP A 774 -5.83 -11.06 31.47
CA ASP A 774 -4.42 -11.38 31.66
C ASP A 774 -4.07 -11.36 33.16
N ILE A 775 -3.52 -12.45 33.67
CA ILE A 775 -3.18 -12.59 35.10
C ILE A 775 -2.07 -11.61 35.50
N ASP A 776 -1.11 -11.35 34.61
CA ASP A 776 -0.03 -10.37 34.81
C ASP A 776 -0.54 -8.92 34.96
N LYS A 777 -1.82 -8.68 34.61
CA LYS A 777 -2.49 -7.38 34.69
C LYS A 777 -3.49 -7.29 35.84
N ILE A 778 -3.59 -8.32 36.69
CA ILE A 778 -4.41 -8.32 37.90
C ILE A 778 -3.62 -7.66 39.04
N TYR A 779 -4.16 -6.59 39.60
CA TYR A 779 -3.56 -5.86 40.72
C TYR A 779 -3.88 -6.50 42.08
N HIS A 780 -5.13 -6.93 42.28
CA HIS A 780 -5.59 -7.44 43.56
C HIS A 780 -6.82 -8.33 43.39
N VAL A 781 -6.81 -9.49 44.06
CA VAL A 781 -8.00 -10.29 44.31
C VAL A 781 -8.35 -10.22 45.80
N ARG A 782 -9.57 -9.82 46.14
CA ARG A 782 -10.02 -9.71 47.55
C ARG A 782 -11.44 -10.19 47.73
N LEU A 783 -11.74 -10.71 48.92
CA LEU A 783 -13.13 -10.86 49.36
C LEU A 783 -13.77 -9.49 49.52
N ILE A 784 -15.07 -9.42 49.25
CA ILE A 784 -15.81 -8.17 49.35
C ILE A 784 -16.56 -8.05 50.68
N THR A 785 -16.82 -6.82 51.09
CA THR A 785 -17.71 -6.52 52.22
C THR A 785 -19.13 -6.19 51.72
N GLN A 786 -20.11 -6.11 52.62
CA GLN A 786 -21.48 -5.70 52.27
C GLN A 786 -21.51 -4.31 51.59
N ASN A 787 -20.55 -3.44 51.89
CA ASN A 787 -20.44 -2.11 51.28
C ASN A 787 -19.98 -2.16 49.82
N ASP A 788 -19.20 -3.17 49.43
CA ASP A 788 -18.70 -3.32 48.07
C ASP A 788 -19.78 -3.93 47.13
N ALA A 789 -20.70 -4.74 47.67
CA ALA A 789 -21.86 -5.28 46.93
C ALA A 789 -23.18 -5.05 47.68
N ILE A 790 -23.59 -3.78 47.77
CA ILE A 790 -24.80 -3.33 48.51
C ILE A 790 -26.11 -4.01 48.10
N ARG A 791 -26.16 -4.63 46.91
CA ARG A 791 -27.36 -5.30 46.36
C ARG A 791 -27.32 -6.82 46.50
N ALA A 792 -26.20 -7.40 46.93
CA ALA A 792 -26.10 -8.83 47.18
C ALA A 792 -26.62 -9.14 48.59
N ASP A 793 -27.29 -10.28 48.73
CA ASP A 793 -27.78 -10.75 50.03
C ASP A 793 -26.60 -11.00 50.97
N ALA A 794 -26.76 -10.67 52.25
CA ALA A 794 -25.69 -10.81 53.25
C ALA A 794 -25.14 -12.24 53.37
N LYS A 795 -25.94 -13.25 52.99
CA LYS A 795 -25.55 -14.67 52.96
C LYS A 795 -24.60 -15.00 51.80
N ASP A 796 -24.66 -14.21 50.72
CA ASP A 796 -23.86 -14.43 49.52
C ASP A 796 -22.54 -13.63 49.54
N ILE A 797 -22.41 -12.61 50.38
CA ILE A 797 -21.19 -11.80 50.51
C ILE A 797 -19.91 -12.65 50.71
N PRO A 798 -19.89 -13.68 51.59
CA PRO A 798 -18.70 -14.51 51.76
C PRO A 798 -18.32 -15.33 50.51
N ARG A 799 -19.25 -15.48 49.56
CA ARG A 799 -19.08 -16.24 48.31
C ARG A 799 -18.67 -15.36 47.13
N ILE A 800 -18.58 -14.04 47.33
CA ILE A 800 -18.24 -13.09 46.28
C ILE A 800 -16.82 -12.56 46.54
N PHE A 801 -16.06 -12.44 45.45
CA PHE A 801 -14.74 -11.82 45.46
C PHE A 801 -14.63 -10.80 44.32
N GLN A 802 -13.77 -9.82 44.51
CA GLN A 802 -13.48 -8.76 43.55
C GLN A 802 -12.08 -8.96 42.99
N ILE A 803 -11.98 -8.97 41.67
CA ILE A 803 -10.73 -8.90 40.93
C ILE A 803 -10.57 -7.46 40.42
N LEU A 804 -9.47 -6.81 40.79
CA LEU A 804 -9.04 -5.51 40.27
C LEU A 804 -7.92 -5.73 39.27
N TYR A 805 -8.09 -5.24 38.05
CA TYR A 805 -7.16 -5.45 36.94
C TYR A 805 -6.99 -4.19 36.09
N ALA A 806 -5.89 -4.11 35.34
CA ALA A 806 -5.61 -3.02 34.42
C ALA A 806 -6.57 -3.06 33.22
N SER A 807 -7.07 -1.92 32.77
CA SER A 807 -8.00 -1.87 31.62
C SER A 807 -7.42 -2.43 30.32
N GLU A 808 -6.09 -2.48 30.20
CA GLU A 808 -5.37 -3.09 29.07
C GLU A 808 -5.30 -4.62 29.12
N GLY A 809 -5.55 -5.22 30.30
CA GLY A 809 -5.55 -6.67 30.50
C GLY A 809 -6.92 -7.32 30.29
N GLU A 810 -7.96 -6.56 29.91
CA GLU A 810 -9.28 -7.08 29.59
C GLU A 810 -9.51 -7.09 28.08
N ASN A 811 -9.73 -8.28 27.52
CA ASN A 811 -10.16 -8.46 26.13
C ASN A 811 -11.57 -9.05 26.08
N LYS A 812 -12.57 -8.22 25.77
CA LYS A 812 -13.98 -8.60 25.76
C LYS A 812 -14.48 -8.76 24.33
N LYS A 813 -15.22 -9.84 24.05
CA LYS A 813 -15.92 -10.06 22.78
C LYS A 813 -16.98 -8.97 22.60
N THR A 814 -16.70 -8.04 21.70
CA THR A 814 -17.54 -6.88 21.41
C THR A 814 -18.67 -7.24 20.45
N SER A 815 -19.60 -8.09 20.90
CA SER A 815 -20.91 -8.18 20.24
C SER A 815 -21.73 -6.95 20.68
N ASN A 816 -22.00 -6.03 19.74
CA ASN A 816 -22.55 -4.67 19.91
C ASN A 816 -21.57 -3.57 20.32
N ARG A 817 -20.58 -3.31 19.47
CA ARG A 817 -19.76 -2.08 19.50
C ARG A 817 -20.30 -0.93 18.64
N ASN A 818 -21.57 -0.95 18.26
CA ASN A 818 -22.18 0.17 17.51
C ASN A 818 -22.65 1.34 18.38
N ASP A 819 -22.60 1.27 19.73
CA ASP A 819 -23.12 2.38 20.57
C ASP A 819 -22.19 2.90 21.71
N GLU A 820 -21.04 2.26 22.01
CA GLU A 820 -20.23 2.69 23.18
C GLU A 820 -18.73 2.93 22.93
N SER A 821 -18.15 2.55 21.79
CA SER A 821 -16.76 2.90 21.47
C SER A 821 -16.60 4.17 20.63
N THR A 822 -17.68 4.66 20.02
CA THR A 822 -17.68 5.93 19.27
C THR A 822 -18.20 7.09 20.12
N SER A 823 -18.88 6.84 21.26
CA SER A 823 -19.53 7.89 22.06
C SER A 823 -18.70 8.43 23.24
N LEU A 824 -17.52 7.85 23.52
CA LEU A 824 -16.59 8.38 24.54
C LEU A 824 -15.55 9.36 23.96
N VAL A 825 -15.23 9.26 22.67
CA VAL A 825 -14.27 10.17 22.01
C VAL A 825 -14.89 11.57 21.81
N ASP A 826 -16.19 11.63 21.48
CA ASP A 826 -16.90 12.90 21.31
C ASP A 826 -17.30 13.60 22.63
N LYS A 827 -17.40 12.88 23.76
CA LYS A 827 -17.85 13.46 25.04
C LYS A 827 -16.75 14.08 25.90
N LEU A 828 -15.48 13.90 25.56
CA LEU A 828 -14.35 14.43 26.36
C LEU A 828 -13.39 15.34 25.57
N GLY A 829 -13.71 15.67 24.31
CA GLY A 829 -12.89 16.59 23.50
C GLY A 829 -11.46 16.10 23.33
N ALA A 830 -11.28 14.81 23.04
CA ALA A 830 -9.97 14.22 22.81
C ALA A 830 -9.43 14.67 21.45
N VAL A 831 -8.21 15.22 21.42
CA VAL A 831 -7.55 15.67 20.19
C VAL A 831 -6.46 14.68 19.83
N GLU A 832 -6.54 14.11 18.63
CA GLU A 832 -5.49 13.25 18.09
C GLU A 832 -4.43 14.12 17.39
N TYR A 833 -3.18 14.02 17.85
CA TYR A 833 -2.06 14.76 17.24
C TYR A 833 -0.80 13.91 17.21
N LYS A 834 -0.20 13.74 16.03
CA LYS A 834 1.01 12.93 15.78
C LYS A 834 0.94 11.51 16.36
N GLY A 835 -0.22 10.87 16.29
CA GLY A 835 -0.46 9.51 16.79
C GLY A 835 -0.53 9.39 18.30
N HIS A 836 -0.78 10.50 19.01
CA HIS A 836 -1.04 10.55 20.45
C HIS A 836 -2.47 11.08 20.69
N ASP A 837 -3.18 10.43 21.63
CA ASP A 837 -4.50 10.86 22.10
C ASP A 837 -4.33 11.79 23.30
N PHE A 838 -4.73 13.05 23.15
CA PHE A 838 -4.67 14.06 24.21
C PHE A 838 -6.06 14.31 24.79
N LEU A 839 -6.19 14.09 26.11
CA LEU A 839 -7.42 14.33 26.86
C LEU A 839 -7.37 15.71 27.53
N SER A 840 -8.45 16.47 27.37
CA SER A 840 -8.65 17.76 28.02
C SER A 840 -8.96 17.61 29.51
N ILE A 841 -7.98 17.91 30.37
CA ILE A 841 -8.13 17.96 31.83
C ILE A 841 -8.34 19.40 32.28
N HIS A 842 -9.37 19.61 33.10
CA HIS A 842 -9.63 20.88 33.75
C HIS A 842 -9.14 20.81 35.19
N PHE A 843 -8.04 21.49 35.52
CA PHE A 843 -7.64 21.69 36.91
C PHE A 843 -8.46 22.84 37.49
N ARG A 844 -9.27 22.59 38.52
CA ARG A 844 -9.93 23.66 39.28
C ARG A 844 -9.22 23.82 40.61
N THR A 845 -8.36 24.83 40.72
CA THR A 845 -7.90 25.32 42.03
C THR A 845 -9.02 26.15 42.66
N PRO A 846 -9.43 25.88 43.91
CA PRO A 846 -10.41 26.71 44.61
C PRO A 846 -9.77 28.06 44.97
N THR A 847 -9.77 28.98 44.00
CA THR A 847 -9.24 30.32 44.18
C THR A 847 -10.38 31.26 44.61
N SER A 848 -10.20 31.94 45.73
CA SER A 848 -11.07 33.01 46.22
C SER A 848 -10.45 34.37 45.88
N CYS A 849 -11.29 35.37 45.60
CA CYS A 849 -10.84 36.74 45.38
C CYS A 849 -10.16 37.28 46.64
N GLU A 850 -8.90 37.67 46.57
CA GLU A 850 -8.15 38.17 47.75
C GLU A 850 -8.79 39.42 48.41
N ALA A 851 -9.58 40.19 47.66
CA ALA A 851 -10.24 41.39 48.18
C ALA A 851 -11.60 41.14 48.84
N CYS A 852 -12.35 40.10 48.43
CA CYS A 852 -13.71 39.85 48.95
C CYS A 852 -13.99 38.41 49.39
N ASN A 853 -12.99 37.53 49.32
CA ASN A 853 -13.04 36.11 49.65
C ASN A 853 -14.15 35.29 48.98
N LYS A 854 -14.84 35.86 47.98
CA LYS A 854 -15.81 35.10 47.20
C LYS A 854 -15.08 34.12 46.27
N PRO A 855 -15.57 32.89 46.14
CA PRO A 855 -15.01 31.93 45.20
C PRO A 855 -15.12 32.49 43.77
N VAL A 856 -14.01 32.57 43.04
CA VAL A 856 -13.96 33.09 41.66
C VAL A 856 -13.78 31.99 40.61
N TRP A 857 -13.98 30.72 40.98
CA TRP A 857 -13.83 29.55 40.11
C TRP A 857 -14.77 29.53 38.88
N HIS A 858 -15.78 30.40 38.85
CA HIS A 858 -16.70 30.61 37.73
C HIS A 858 -16.31 31.77 36.81
N MET A 859 -15.36 32.62 37.21
CA MET A 859 -14.84 33.72 36.39
C MET A 859 -13.42 33.49 35.85
N ILE A 860 -12.60 32.72 36.57
CA ILE A 860 -11.24 32.38 36.15
C ILE A 860 -11.20 30.89 35.79
N HIS A 861 -11.24 30.61 34.49
CA HIS A 861 -10.99 29.27 33.95
C HIS A 861 -9.51 29.14 33.61
N PRO A 862 -8.72 28.35 34.33
CA PRO A 862 -7.36 28.06 33.91
C PRO A 862 -7.39 27.36 32.54
N PRO A 863 -6.35 27.54 31.70
CA PRO A 863 -6.25 26.87 30.41
C PRO A 863 -6.35 25.35 30.58
N THR A 864 -7.07 24.70 29.67
CA THR A 864 -7.22 23.24 29.66
C THR A 864 -5.86 22.58 29.49
N ALA A 865 -5.48 21.70 30.42
CA ALA A 865 -4.27 20.91 30.31
C ALA A 865 -4.56 19.66 29.48
N LEU A 866 -3.60 19.21 28.66
CA LEU A 866 -3.76 18.03 27.82
C LEU A 866 -2.95 16.86 28.39
N GLU A 867 -3.59 15.74 28.73
CA GLU A 867 -2.88 14.52 29.16
C GLU A 867 -2.83 13.51 28.03
N CYS A 868 -1.63 13.01 27.75
CA CYS A 868 -1.44 11.94 26.78
C CYS A 868 -1.75 10.56 27.41
N ARG A 869 -2.58 9.75 26.75
CA ARG A 869 -2.88 8.37 27.21
C ARG A 869 -1.68 7.41 27.13
N ARG A 870 -0.64 7.72 26.35
CA ARG A 870 0.58 6.91 26.25
C ARG A 870 1.58 7.31 27.33
N LYS A 871 1.31 6.96 28.58
CA LYS A 871 2.36 6.94 29.61
C LYS A 871 3.28 5.77 29.29
N TRP A 872 4.60 5.93 29.42
CA TRP A 872 5.69 4.96 29.12
C TRP A 872 6.43 5.09 27.78
N SER A 873 6.72 6.33 27.38
CA SER A 873 7.91 6.62 26.58
C SER A 873 8.60 7.84 27.20
N ALA A 874 9.90 7.72 27.51
CA ALA A 874 10.72 8.80 28.07
C ALA A 874 10.74 10.07 27.18
N ALA A 875 10.24 9.99 25.94
CA ALA A 875 10.08 11.13 25.04
C ALA A 875 8.85 12.01 25.34
N CYS A 876 7.91 11.58 26.19
CA CYS A 876 6.65 12.30 26.42
C CYS A 876 6.72 13.40 27.51
N GLN A 877 7.85 13.55 28.19
CA GLN A 877 8.05 14.55 29.26
C GLN A 877 8.41 15.97 28.77
N TYR A 878 8.66 16.17 27.47
CA TYR A 878 9.18 17.44 26.93
C TYR A 878 8.20 18.29 26.12
N LEU A 879 6.89 18.05 26.26
CA LEU A 879 5.86 18.84 25.57
C LEU A 879 4.98 19.63 26.53
N PHE A 880 5.59 20.41 27.43
CA PHE A 880 4.87 21.48 28.15
C PHE A 880 5.81 22.65 28.47
N CYS A 881 5.72 23.69 27.64
CA CYS A 881 5.91 25.09 28.00
C CYS A 881 4.80 25.88 27.29
#